data_AF-A0AAI9TVK9-F1
#
_entry.id   AF-A0AAI9TVK9-F1
#
_cell.length_a   1.000
_cell.length_b   1.000
_cell.length_c   1.000
_cell.angle_alpha   90.00
_cell.angle_beta   90.00
_cell.angle_gamma   90.00
#
_symmetry.space_group_name_H-M   'P 1'
#
loop_
_entity.id
_entity.type
_entity.pdbx_description
1 polymer ?
#
loop_
_entity_poly.entity_id
_entity_poly.type
_entity_poly.pdbx_seq_one_letter_code
_entity_poly.pdbx_strand_id
1 'polypeptide(L)'
;MAPRKANPASSAAASNVNHSTERTPLLQVDEPTTPLPITPQDENAIPPNEFDLLLSRSIPSTGPFLEPESTVNPLLRGPRRYSTASKHRRPSLASRFDRASEAGGIAAVDDDSDNDDAVSVSSSVASTPFLNGISRSRFWFIFSEILLTYFIACFDGTIMASSHPVITSYFKASNSASWLSTAFLLTSSAFQPILGRLSDSVGRKPPYVATMVIFCLATVWCALAQSMTSFILARAACGLGAGGMMTLGSIIVSDLVPIENRGAYQSYINMIYGVGSALGAALGGAMADHLGWRWEFGIQVPPLIICCIIAMIAVPSDLGMAGTKRESFVEALKAFDFKGSILLTTAITFFVLGLNLGGNVLPWSHPLVIASLAIFGVCFPVFLYVQSYVSRPIMPLYLVRRSPRMNLIFSNFFAALLSNAILFNIPLFFQAVLLTTATSSGLNLVLPSIVSSIVGTATGFLITYTRRLKWPALTGAVGLLVGTIALSAMRRGWPSWVYLLCLVPSSIGQGFQFPGTFMAVLAASEQREQAVVTSTLILWRSLGMVLGVASSSLVVQNALVGYLDEYVQGPEKDEVIRKVRESVESIVKLPAAYREQVVMSYEAALRTTFLYCVVIAFVSVALLVPIKLPRLGARKTSR
;
A
#
# COMPACT_ATOMS: atom_id res chain seq x y z
N MET A 1 44.28 21.36 45.96
CA MET A 1 44.64 22.78 46.01
C MET A 1 43.70 23.55 45.07
N ALA A 2 42.68 24.22 45.62
CA ALA A 2 42.08 25.41 45.00
C ALA A 2 42.98 26.62 45.34
N PRO A 3 42.90 27.80 44.67
CA PRO A 3 41.74 28.72 44.86
C PRO A 3 41.36 29.61 43.63
N ARG A 4 40.07 29.94 43.45
CA ARG A 4 39.35 31.26 43.60
C ARG A 4 39.74 32.39 42.62
N LYS A 5 38.80 32.83 41.75
CA LYS A 5 37.80 33.95 41.88
C LYS A 5 38.40 35.35 41.64
N ALA A 6 37.82 36.12 40.71
CA ALA A 6 36.99 37.31 41.00
C ALA A 6 36.62 38.10 39.74
N ASN A 7 35.32 38.33 39.54
CA ASN A 7 34.74 39.54 38.94
C ASN A 7 34.46 40.52 40.12
N PRO A 8 34.34 41.85 39.96
CA PRO A 8 32.98 42.41 39.70
C PRO A 8 32.90 43.84 39.07
N ALA A 9 31.65 44.20 38.65
CA ALA A 9 30.96 45.51 38.82
C ALA A 9 31.55 46.81 38.18
N SER A 10 30.79 47.84 37.77
CA SER A 10 29.35 48.19 37.76
C SER A 10 29.13 49.54 37.04
N SER A 11 27.84 49.90 36.87
CA SER A 11 27.24 51.26 36.86
C SER A 11 26.98 51.88 35.47
N ALA A 12 25.76 52.12 34.96
CA ALA A 12 24.42 52.54 35.46
C ALA A 12 24.11 54.03 35.21
N ALA A 13 22.96 54.28 34.56
CA ALA A 13 21.96 55.35 34.77
C ALA A 13 20.88 55.21 33.65
N ALA A 14 19.63 54.81 33.88
CA ALA A 14 18.50 55.52 34.54
C ALA A 14 18.06 56.78 33.75
N SER A 15 16.80 57.08 33.44
CA SER A 15 15.52 56.73 34.07
C SER A 15 14.28 57.19 33.26
N ASN A 16 13.10 56.68 33.69
CA ASN A 16 11.76 57.32 33.76
C ASN A 16 10.67 57.15 32.67
N VAL A 17 9.80 56.13 32.89
CA VAL A 17 8.41 56.20 33.43
C VAL A 17 7.39 57.18 32.79
N ASN A 18 6.27 56.67 32.22
CA ASN A 18 4.90 56.75 32.83
C ASN A 18 3.76 56.06 32.02
N HIS A 19 2.72 55.69 32.78
CA HIS A 19 1.46 54.99 32.46
C HIS A 19 0.53 55.61 31.39
N SER A 20 -0.28 54.78 30.71
CA SER A 20 -1.76 54.70 30.89
C SER A 20 -2.51 54.09 29.68
N THR A 21 -3.78 53.79 29.94
CA THR A 21 -4.79 52.87 29.40
C THR A 21 -5.53 53.24 28.11
N GLU A 22 -6.21 52.21 27.55
CA GLU A 22 -7.54 52.21 26.87
C GLU A 22 -7.72 52.39 25.34
N ARG A 23 -8.46 51.42 24.79
CA ARG A 23 -9.54 51.48 23.77
C ARG A 23 -9.23 51.62 22.26
N THR A 24 -9.71 50.62 21.52
CA THR A 24 -10.17 50.64 20.11
C THR A 24 -11.09 51.82 19.77
N PRO A 25 -11.11 52.27 18.50
CA PRO A 25 -12.37 52.20 17.76
C PRO A 25 -12.27 51.89 16.24
N LEU A 26 -13.48 51.75 15.70
CA LEU A 26 -13.96 51.19 14.44
C LEU A 26 -13.79 52.06 13.19
N LEU A 27 -13.99 51.38 12.05
CA LEU A 27 -14.28 51.84 10.69
C LEU A 27 -15.26 53.03 10.60
N GLN A 28 -14.97 53.96 9.68
CA GLN A 28 -15.95 54.86 9.07
C GLN A 28 -15.73 54.94 7.56
N VAL A 29 -16.85 54.86 6.84
CA VAL A 29 -17.02 55.02 5.38
C VAL A 29 -17.54 56.45 5.16
N ASP A 30 -17.04 57.15 4.15
CA ASP A 30 -17.77 58.20 3.42
C ASP A 30 -17.10 58.46 2.04
N GLU A 31 -17.92 58.45 0.99
CA GLU A 31 -17.68 58.82 -0.43
C GLU A 31 -18.17 60.29 -0.64
N PRO A 32 -18.24 60.90 -1.86
CA PRO A 32 -17.57 60.70 -3.17
C PRO A 32 -17.11 62.05 -3.83
N THR A 33 -16.48 62.04 -5.04
CA THR A 33 -16.77 62.98 -6.17
C THR A 33 -15.89 62.82 -7.44
N THR A 34 -16.55 62.37 -8.53
CA THR A 34 -16.47 62.81 -9.96
C THR A 34 -15.29 62.48 -10.90
N PRO A 35 -15.54 62.36 -12.24
CA PRO A 35 -15.04 61.27 -13.09
C PRO A 35 -14.23 61.70 -14.33
N LEU A 36 -13.56 60.74 -14.99
CA LEU A 36 -12.97 60.89 -16.33
C LEU A 36 -13.22 59.62 -17.19
N PRO A 37 -13.15 59.72 -18.54
CA PRO A 37 -14.16 59.18 -19.45
C PRO A 37 -13.86 57.80 -20.04
N ILE A 38 -14.94 57.23 -20.60
CA ILE A 38 -15.10 55.88 -21.15
C ILE A 38 -14.53 55.79 -22.57
N THR A 39 -13.76 54.72 -22.84
CA THR A 39 -13.59 54.11 -24.17
C THR A 39 -13.82 52.59 -24.06
N PRO A 40 -14.26 51.91 -25.15
CA PRO A 40 -15.13 50.74 -25.05
C PRO A 40 -14.40 49.39 -24.97
N GLN A 41 -14.94 48.53 -24.12
CA GLN A 41 -15.07 47.06 -24.16
C GLN A 41 -13.85 46.19 -24.49
N ASP A 42 -13.43 45.42 -23.49
CA ASP A 42 -13.05 44.00 -23.66
C ASP A 42 -13.95 43.16 -22.75
N GLU A 43 -14.76 42.29 -23.35
CA GLU A 43 -15.60 41.29 -22.68
C GLU A 43 -14.72 40.18 -22.08
N ASN A 44 -14.80 40.01 -20.76
CA ASN A 44 -14.59 38.78 -19.96
C ASN A 44 -13.88 39.04 -18.62
N ALA A 45 -14.54 39.81 -17.73
CA ALA A 45 -14.19 39.85 -16.31
C ALA A 45 -15.45 39.59 -15.47
N ILE A 46 -15.47 38.45 -14.78
CA ILE A 46 -16.54 38.05 -13.85
C ILE A 46 -16.26 38.68 -12.48
N PRO A 47 -17.21 39.39 -11.85
CA PRO A 47 -17.01 40.03 -10.54
C PRO A 47 -17.03 39.02 -9.37
N PRO A 48 -16.30 39.29 -8.27
CA PRO A 48 -15.98 38.29 -7.25
C PRO A 48 -17.03 38.25 -6.12
N ASN A 49 -18.31 37.96 -6.44
CA ASN A 49 -19.34 37.75 -5.42
C ASN A 49 -20.47 36.77 -5.84
N GLU A 50 -20.23 35.92 -6.83
CA GLU A 50 -21.24 34.95 -7.29
C GLU A 50 -21.18 33.58 -6.57
N PHE A 51 -20.22 33.40 -5.65
CA PHE A 51 -20.07 32.15 -4.91
C PHE A 51 -21.05 32.05 -3.72
N ASP A 52 -21.38 33.16 -3.06
CA ASP A 52 -22.27 33.17 -1.89
C ASP A 52 -23.76 33.13 -2.26
N LEU A 53 -24.12 33.41 -3.52
CA LEU A 53 -25.50 33.32 -4.01
C LEU A 53 -25.89 31.91 -4.51
N LEU A 54 -24.92 31.01 -4.69
CA LEU A 54 -25.18 29.60 -5.05
C LEU A 54 -25.42 28.69 -3.83
N LEU A 55 -25.12 29.15 -2.62
CA LEU A 55 -25.26 28.37 -1.37
C LEU A 55 -26.62 28.51 -0.66
N SER A 56 -27.54 29.37 -1.14
CA SER A 56 -28.77 29.69 -0.40
C SER A 56 -30.07 29.17 -1.00
N ARG A 57 -30.04 28.23 -1.96
CA ARG A 57 -31.27 27.60 -2.46
C ARG A 57 -31.20 26.07 -2.50
N SER A 58 -31.91 25.48 -1.53
CA SER A 58 -32.85 24.35 -1.67
C SER A 58 -32.62 23.14 -0.74
N ILE A 59 -33.53 23.02 0.23
CA ILE A 59 -34.07 21.80 0.87
C ILE A 59 -35.59 22.12 0.99
N PRO A 60 -36.58 21.18 0.92
CA PRO A 60 -36.49 19.71 1.10
C PRO A 60 -37.24 18.84 0.05
N SER A 61 -36.87 17.57 -0.05
CA SER A 61 -37.79 16.44 0.22
C SER A 61 -37.13 15.07 0.02
N THR A 62 -37.13 14.28 1.10
CA THR A 62 -37.29 12.82 1.18
C THR A 62 -36.61 11.92 0.13
N GLY A 63 -35.49 11.29 0.52
CA GLY A 63 -34.95 10.06 -0.09
C GLY A 63 -34.94 8.92 0.95
N PRO A 64 -35.30 7.67 0.58
CA PRO A 64 -35.62 6.63 1.55
C PRO A 64 -34.39 5.92 2.10
N PHE A 65 -34.53 5.51 3.36
CA PHE A 65 -33.76 4.48 4.03
C PHE A 65 -33.60 3.23 3.13
N LEU A 66 -32.37 2.76 2.94
CA LEU A 66 -32.10 1.39 2.51
C LEU A 66 -31.77 0.55 3.73
N GLU A 67 -32.78 -0.17 4.20
CA GLU A 67 -32.60 -1.40 4.98
C GLU A 67 -31.81 -2.44 4.17
N PRO A 68 -31.13 -3.39 4.83
CA PRO A 68 -30.45 -4.47 4.13
C PRO A 68 -31.47 -5.47 3.59
N GLU A 69 -31.76 -5.41 2.29
CA GLU A 69 -32.51 -6.47 1.60
C GLU A 69 -31.73 -7.79 1.65
N SER A 70 -32.42 -8.81 2.16
CA SER A 70 -31.99 -10.19 2.16
C SER A 70 -32.09 -10.77 0.75
N THR A 71 -30.96 -11.03 0.11
CA THR A 71 -30.92 -11.86 -1.10
C THR A 71 -31.34 -13.29 -0.74
N VAL A 72 -32.58 -13.62 -1.05
CA VAL A 72 -33.14 -14.98 -0.99
C VAL A 72 -32.48 -15.84 -2.08
N ASN A 73 -31.76 -16.88 -1.66
CA ASN A 73 -31.18 -17.90 -2.53
C ASN A 73 -32.27 -18.86 -3.08
N PRO A 74 -32.27 -19.21 -4.38
CA PRO A 74 -33.23 -20.14 -4.98
C PRO A 74 -32.97 -21.64 -4.69
N LEU A 75 -32.31 -21.97 -3.57
CA LEU A 75 -31.98 -23.36 -3.18
C LEU A 75 -32.89 -23.97 -2.11
N LEU A 76 -33.98 -23.30 -1.74
CA LEU A 76 -34.96 -23.83 -0.79
C LEU A 76 -36.31 -24.11 -1.48
N ARG A 77 -36.43 -25.28 -2.09
CA ARG A 77 -37.74 -25.94 -2.30
C ARG A 77 -37.72 -27.27 -1.56
N GLY A 78 -38.54 -27.37 -0.51
CA GLY A 78 -38.86 -28.62 0.17
C GLY A 78 -39.64 -29.60 -0.73
N PRO A 79 -39.80 -30.86 -0.29
CA PRO A 79 -40.29 -31.94 -1.14
C PRO A 79 -41.80 -31.81 -1.38
N ARG A 80 -42.20 -31.70 -2.66
CA ARG A 80 -43.61 -31.80 -3.06
C ARG A 80 -44.05 -33.27 -3.01
N ARG A 81 -44.91 -33.59 -2.05
CA ARG A 81 -45.81 -34.76 -2.12
C ARG A 81 -46.89 -34.47 -3.16
N TYR A 82 -47.11 -35.40 -4.09
CA TYR A 82 -48.41 -35.57 -4.75
C TYR A 82 -48.78 -37.04 -4.77
N SER A 83 -50.03 -37.27 -4.39
CA SER A 83 -50.75 -38.54 -4.39
C SER A 83 -51.67 -38.60 -5.61
N THR A 84 -51.97 -39.83 -6.01
CA THR A 84 -53.09 -40.34 -6.82
C THR A 84 -52.90 -40.60 -8.33
N ALA A 85 -53.31 -41.83 -8.67
CA ALA A 85 -54.01 -42.29 -9.88
C ALA A 85 -53.22 -42.88 -11.08
N SER A 86 -53.01 -44.20 -10.98
CA SER A 86 -53.64 -45.28 -11.79
C SER A 86 -53.31 -45.51 -13.28
N LYS A 87 -53.16 -46.82 -13.59
CA LYS A 87 -53.13 -47.55 -14.89
C LYS A 87 -51.80 -47.40 -15.68
N HIS A 88 -51.03 -48.44 -16.00
CA HIS A 88 -51.41 -49.70 -16.67
C HIS A 88 -50.34 -50.83 -16.58
N ARG A 89 -50.79 -52.08 -16.37
CA ARG A 89 -50.33 -53.39 -16.93
C ARG A 89 -48.95 -53.48 -17.62
N ARG A 90 -48.07 -54.37 -17.13
CA ARG A 90 -47.89 -55.78 -17.60
C ARG A 90 -46.87 -56.55 -16.73
N PRO A 91 -46.98 -57.89 -16.58
CA PRO A 91 -46.13 -58.70 -15.71
C PRO A 91 -45.13 -59.56 -16.50
N SER A 92 -44.03 -59.98 -15.88
CA SER A 92 -43.43 -61.32 -16.07
C SER A 92 -42.14 -61.54 -15.28
N LEU A 93 -42.10 -62.66 -14.55
CA LEU A 93 -41.04 -63.69 -14.47
C LEU A 93 -39.62 -63.23 -14.11
N ALA A 94 -38.79 -63.92 -13.33
CA ALA A 94 -38.80 -65.17 -12.58
C ALA A 94 -37.40 -65.29 -11.95
N SER A 95 -37.20 -66.31 -11.12
CA SER A 95 -35.91 -66.88 -10.68
C SER A 95 -35.22 -66.12 -9.53
N ARG A 96 -35.20 -66.66 -8.30
CA ARG A 96 -34.57 -67.89 -7.76
C ARG A 96 -33.25 -67.56 -7.06
N PHE A 97 -33.19 -68.03 -5.80
CA PHE A 97 -32.08 -68.51 -4.97
C PHE A 97 -32.09 -67.81 -3.60
N ASP A 98 -32.73 -68.41 -2.59
CA ASP A 98 -32.23 -69.51 -1.74
C ASP A 98 -31.04 -69.13 -0.87
N ARG A 99 -31.32 -68.90 0.42
CA ARG A 99 -30.82 -69.63 1.61
C ARG A 99 -30.84 -68.69 2.81
N ALA A 100 -31.68 -69.00 3.81
CA ALA A 100 -31.34 -69.75 5.03
C ALA A 100 -30.59 -68.84 6.02
N SER A 101 -30.87 -68.79 7.31
CA SER A 101 -31.55 -69.73 8.20
C SER A 101 -31.94 -68.96 9.46
N GLU A 102 -33.04 -69.37 10.09
CA GLU A 102 -33.26 -69.50 11.55
C GLU A 102 -33.01 -68.30 12.49
N ALA A 103 -33.70 -68.13 13.61
CA ALA A 103 -34.94 -68.66 14.19
C ALA A 103 -35.04 -68.00 15.59
N GLY A 104 -36.27 -67.81 16.08
CA GLY A 104 -36.59 -67.62 17.49
C GLY A 104 -36.38 -66.17 17.99
N GLY A 105 -37.39 -65.42 18.43
CA GLY A 105 -38.67 -65.81 19.02
C GLY A 105 -38.61 -65.67 20.55
N ILE A 106 -39.64 -64.97 21.07
CA ILE A 106 -40.19 -65.03 22.44
C ILE A 106 -39.90 -63.81 23.35
N ALA A 107 -40.97 -63.01 23.43
CA ALA A 107 -41.71 -62.51 24.60
C ALA A 107 -41.09 -61.51 25.60
N ALA A 108 -41.86 -60.43 25.71
CA ALA A 108 -42.10 -59.51 26.82
C ALA A 108 -42.04 -60.12 28.23
N VAL A 109 -41.68 -59.27 29.21
CA VAL A 109 -42.55 -58.81 30.33
C VAL A 109 -41.76 -57.88 31.29
N ASP A 110 -42.37 -56.71 31.53
CA ASP A 110 -42.49 -55.82 32.70
C ASP A 110 -41.31 -55.19 33.49
N ASP A 111 -41.61 -53.93 33.86
CA ASP A 111 -41.18 -53.05 34.97
C ASP A 111 -39.67 -52.76 35.12
N ASP A 112 -39.22 -51.54 35.42
CA ASP A 112 -39.78 -50.59 36.37
C ASP A 112 -39.19 -49.19 36.12
N SER A 113 -39.82 -48.20 36.73
CA SER A 113 -39.44 -46.79 36.74
C SER A 113 -37.99 -46.53 37.20
N ASP A 114 -37.26 -45.70 36.44
CA ASP A 114 -36.28 -44.81 37.07
C ASP A 114 -36.23 -43.46 36.36
N ASN A 115 -36.40 -42.45 37.21
CA ASN A 115 -36.47 -41.04 36.93
C ASN A 115 -35.04 -40.50 36.96
N ASP A 116 -34.44 -40.23 35.79
CA ASP A 116 -33.24 -39.40 35.70
C ASP A 116 -33.51 -38.21 34.78
N ASP A 117 -33.56 -37.06 35.43
CA ASP A 117 -33.68 -35.72 34.87
C ASP A 117 -32.65 -35.52 33.75
N ALA A 118 -33.11 -35.69 32.50
CA ALA A 118 -32.45 -35.10 31.35
C ALA A 118 -32.62 -33.58 31.46
N VAL A 119 -31.75 -32.96 32.27
CA VAL A 119 -31.53 -31.51 32.28
C VAL A 119 -31.15 -31.13 30.86
N SER A 120 -32.15 -30.66 30.14
CA SER A 120 -32.02 -29.98 28.86
C SER A 120 -31.32 -28.65 29.12
N VAL A 121 -30.00 -28.70 29.30
CA VAL A 121 -29.15 -27.52 29.12
C VAL A 121 -29.07 -27.25 27.62
N SER A 122 -30.20 -26.85 27.02
CA SER A 122 -30.15 -26.02 25.82
C SER A 122 -29.66 -24.66 26.28
N SER A 123 -28.35 -24.55 26.54
CA SER A 123 -27.71 -23.25 26.53
C SER A 123 -27.90 -22.72 25.12
N SER A 124 -28.79 -21.74 25.00
CA SER A 124 -28.94 -20.90 23.83
C SER A 124 -27.65 -20.09 23.67
N VAL A 125 -26.57 -20.75 23.23
CA VAL A 125 -25.41 -20.05 22.69
C VAL A 125 -25.95 -19.37 21.45
N ALA A 126 -26.30 -18.08 21.60
CA ALA A 126 -26.65 -17.22 20.49
C ALA A 126 -25.58 -17.46 19.43
N SER A 127 -25.99 -18.07 18.30
CA SER A 127 -25.07 -18.46 17.24
C SER A 127 -24.47 -17.18 16.68
N THR A 128 -23.29 -16.82 17.18
CA THR A 128 -22.58 -15.66 16.68
C THR A 128 -22.27 -15.94 15.21
N PRO A 129 -22.51 -14.98 14.29
CA PRO A 129 -22.21 -15.18 12.87
C PRO A 129 -20.69 -15.27 12.59
N PHE A 130 -19.87 -15.10 13.63
CA PHE A 130 -18.41 -15.12 13.60
C PHE A 130 -17.88 -16.37 14.29
N LEU A 131 -16.72 -16.81 13.83
CA LEU A 131 -16.03 -18.00 14.33
C LEU A 131 -15.41 -17.74 15.72
N ASN A 132 -14.98 -18.82 16.40
CA ASN A 132 -14.32 -18.78 17.71
C ASN A 132 -15.16 -18.14 18.84
N GLY A 133 -16.49 -18.22 18.76
CA GLY A 133 -17.39 -17.78 19.83
C GLY A 133 -17.35 -16.28 20.13
N ILE A 134 -16.89 -15.45 19.19
CA ILE A 134 -16.77 -14.00 19.38
C ILE A 134 -18.14 -13.31 19.23
N SER A 135 -18.52 -12.50 20.22
CA SER A 135 -19.73 -11.67 20.15
C SER A 135 -19.65 -10.65 19.02
N ARG A 136 -20.81 -10.27 18.45
CA ARG A 136 -20.88 -9.31 17.33
C ARG A 136 -20.20 -7.98 17.65
N SER A 137 -20.39 -7.45 18.87
CA SER A 137 -19.75 -6.21 19.31
C SER A 137 -18.22 -6.34 19.35
N ARG A 138 -17.71 -7.41 19.96
CA ARG A 138 -16.28 -7.67 20.06
C ARG A 138 -15.63 -7.83 18.69
N PHE A 139 -16.29 -8.51 17.75
CA PHE A 139 -15.82 -8.61 16.37
C PHE A 139 -15.67 -7.24 15.72
N TRP A 140 -16.68 -6.37 15.81
CA TRP A 140 -16.61 -5.04 15.19
C TRP A 140 -15.55 -4.14 15.85
N PHE A 141 -15.27 -4.30 17.14
CA PHE A 141 -14.12 -3.64 17.78
C PHE A 141 -12.79 -4.10 17.20
N ILE A 142 -12.56 -5.41 17.06
CA ILE A 142 -11.35 -5.98 16.44
C ILE A 142 -11.25 -5.52 14.99
N PHE A 143 -12.34 -5.63 14.22
CA PHE A 143 -12.32 -5.32 12.81
C PHE A 143 -12.11 -3.83 12.53
N SER A 144 -12.75 -2.94 13.29
CA SER A 144 -12.55 -1.48 13.13
C SER A 144 -11.13 -1.06 13.49
N GLU A 145 -10.55 -1.70 14.51
CA GLU A 145 -9.14 -1.51 14.87
C GLU A 145 -8.20 -1.97 13.75
N ILE A 146 -8.43 -3.14 13.16
CA ILE A 146 -7.68 -3.65 12.00
C ILE A 146 -7.82 -2.70 10.80
N LEU A 147 -9.02 -2.17 10.53
CA LEU A 147 -9.20 -1.19 9.47
C LEU A 147 -8.39 0.07 9.73
N LEU A 148 -8.43 0.61 10.95
CA LEU A 148 -7.67 1.81 11.31
C LEU A 148 -6.15 1.58 11.25
N THR A 149 -5.65 0.42 11.65
CA THR A 149 -4.21 0.11 11.52
C THR A 149 -3.77 -0.06 10.09
N TYR A 150 -4.60 -0.69 9.24
CA TYR A 150 -4.38 -0.73 7.80
C TYR A 150 -4.33 0.66 7.18
N PHE A 151 -5.27 1.54 7.56
CA PHE A 151 -5.28 2.93 7.12
C PHE A 151 -3.95 3.61 7.45
N ILE A 152 -3.52 3.55 8.72
CA ILE A 152 -2.29 4.19 9.19
C ILE A 152 -1.06 3.63 8.47
N ALA A 153 -0.95 2.31 8.31
CA ALA A 153 0.18 1.69 7.62
C ALA A 153 0.29 2.13 6.15
N CYS A 154 -0.84 2.25 5.45
CA CYS A 154 -0.86 2.67 4.05
C CYS A 154 -0.63 4.18 3.89
N PHE A 155 -1.19 4.95 4.82
CA PHE A 155 -0.93 6.38 4.95
C PHE A 155 0.57 6.65 5.16
N ASP A 156 1.19 6.01 6.15
CA ASP A 156 2.65 6.11 6.41
C ASP A 156 3.51 5.64 5.23
N GLY A 157 3.09 4.57 4.56
CA GLY A 157 3.82 4.03 3.41
C GLY A 157 3.89 5.02 2.23
N THR A 158 2.95 5.96 2.14
CA THR A 158 2.81 6.88 1.00
C THR A 158 2.92 8.36 1.35
N ILE A 159 2.91 8.73 2.63
CA ILE A 159 3.06 10.12 3.10
C ILE A 159 4.32 10.79 2.54
N MET A 160 5.37 9.99 2.42
CA MET A 160 6.68 10.38 1.92
C MET A 160 6.71 10.66 0.41
N ALA A 161 5.66 10.35 -0.35
CA ALA A 161 5.63 10.61 -1.78
C ALA A 161 5.84 12.11 -2.07
N SER A 162 5.13 13.00 -1.37
CA SER A 162 5.22 14.45 -1.58
C SER A 162 6.11 15.18 -0.56
N SER A 163 6.36 14.62 0.62
CA SER A 163 7.20 15.26 1.65
C SER A 163 8.69 14.92 1.59
N HIS A 164 9.11 13.88 0.85
CA HIS A 164 10.53 13.50 0.81
C HIS A 164 11.49 14.61 0.35
N PRO A 165 11.16 15.53 -0.59
CA PRO A 165 12.10 16.58 -0.97
C PRO A 165 12.32 17.60 0.17
N VAL A 166 11.27 17.87 0.97
CA VAL A 166 11.33 18.74 2.16
C VAL A 166 12.16 18.08 3.26
N ILE A 167 11.85 16.83 3.63
CA ILE A 167 12.56 16.10 4.69
C ILE A 167 14.04 15.94 4.35
N THR A 168 14.35 15.61 3.09
CA THR A 168 15.75 15.40 2.68
C THR A 168 16.52 16.71 2.60
N SER A 169 15.87 17.81 2.23
CA SER A 169 16.44 19.16 2.29
C SER A 169 16.76 19.57 3.73
N TYR A 170 15.85 19.29 4.68
CA TYR A 170 16.07 19.55 6.10
C TYR A 170 17.34 18.88 6.63
N PHE A 171 17.59 17.63 6.23
CA PHE A 171 18.79 16.88 6.61
C PHE A 171 20.02 17.12 5.71
N LYS A 172 19.91 17.96 4.67
CA LYS A 172 20.94 18.17 3.65
C LYS A 172 21.41 16.86 2.98
N ALA A 173 20.47 15.96 2.71
CA ALA A 173 20.74 14.63 2.18
C ALA A 173 19.73 14.22 1.09
N SER A 174 19.45 15.12 0.15
CA SER A 174 18.57 14.84 -1.01
C SER A 174 19.05 13.68 -1.88
N ASN A 175 20.35 13.42 -1.95
CA ASN A 175 20.91 12.23 -2.59
C ASN A 175 20.51 10.89 -1.92
N SER A 176 20.02 10.94 -0.67
CA SER A 176 19.60 9.76 0.11
C SER A 176 18.08 9.57 0.11
N ALA A 177 17.32 10.36 -0.65
CA ALA A 177 15.85 10.39 -0.61
C ALA A 177 15.19 9.01 -0.79
N SER A 178 15.72 8.15 -1.65
CA SER A 178 15.14 6.83 -1.91
C SER A 178 15.19 5.90 -0.71
N TRP A 179 16.11 6.12 0.24
CA TRP A 179 16.18 5.32 1.47
C TRP A 179 14.90 5.41 2.30
N LEU A 180 14.20 6.53 2.22
CA LEU A 180 13.03 6.81 3.06
C LEU A 180 11.83 5.90 2.73
N SER A 181 11.66 5.59 1.45
CA SER A 181 10.65 4.64 0.98
C SER A 181 11.20 3.22 0.87
N THR A 182 12.44 3.04 0.38
CA THR A 182 13.00 1.70 0.17
C THR A 182 13.23 0.95 1.48
N ALA A 183 13.71 1.60 2.55
CA ALA A 183 13.91 0.95 3.84
C ALA A 183 12.59 0.42 4.42
N PHE A 184 11.54 1.24 4.40
CA PHE A 184 10.20 0.86 4.85
C PHE A 184 9.62 -0.30 4.02
N LEU A 185 9.62 -0.17 2.68
CA LEU A 185 9.04 -1.18 1.80
C LEU A 185 9.80 -2.51 1.86
N LEU A 186 11.13 -2.45 1.96
CA LEU A 186 11.99 -3.63 2.04
C LEU A 186 11.74 -4.41 3.32
N THR A 187 11.78 -3.76 4.49
CA THR A 187 11.54 -4.45 5.76
C THR A 187 10.09 -4.88 5.89
N SER A 188 9.13 -4.08 5.43
CA SER A 188 7.73 -4.51 5.35
C SER A 188 7.60 -5.79 4.54
N SER A 189 8.18 -5.87 3.34
CA SER A 189 8.09 -7.06 2.49
C SER A 189 8.80 -8.29 3.08
N ALA A 190 9.98 -8.08 3.66
CA ALA A 190 10.84 -9.16 4.14
C ALA A 190 10.28 -9.87 5.38
N PHE A 191 9.68 -9.12 6.32
CA PHE A 191 9.25 -9.67 7.59
C PHE A 191 7.83 -10.25 7.59
N GLN A 192 6.98 -9.91 6.61
CA GLN A 192 5.61 -10.44 6.50
C GLN A 192 5.53 -11.98 6.59
N PRO A 193 6.31 -12.76 5.79
CA PRO A 193 6.19 -14.22 5.82
C PRO A 193 6.65 -14.82 7.15
N ILE A 194 7.68 -14.22 7.77
CA ILE A 194 8.25 -14.65 9.04
C ILE A 194 7.22 -14.46 10.16
N LEU A 195 6.57 -13.28 10.21
CA LEU A 195 5.60 -12.94 11.24
C LEU A 195 4.29 -13.72 11.09
N GLY A 196 3.84 -13.97 9.85
CA GLY A 196 2.70 -14.85 9.60
C GLY A 196 2.90 -16.24 10.21
N ARG A 197 4.07 -16.85 10.01
CA ARG A 197 4.40 -18.16 10.59
C ARG A 197 4.61 -18.13 12.09
N LEU A 198 5.26 -17.09 12.60
CA LEU A 198 5.41 -16.90 14.05
C LEU A 198 4.05 -16.95 14.77
N SER A 199 3.02 -16.40 14.12
CA SER A 199 1.65 -16.42 14.65
C SER A 199 0.95 -17.77 14.60
N ASP A 200 1.40 -18.70 13.75
CA ASP A 200 0.89 -20.08 13.76
C ASP A 200 1.37 -20.82 15.03
N SER A 201 2.54 -20.46 15.58
CA SER A 201 3.15 -21.15 16.73
C SER A 201 2.80 -20.54 18.08
N VAL A 202 2.81 -19.21 18.16
CA VAL A 202 2.65 -18.46 19.43
C VAL A 202 1.20 -17.95 19.61
N GLY A 203 0.33 -18.18 18.61
CA GLY A 203 -1.01 -17.62 18.53
C GLY A 203 -1.01 -16.25 17.87
N ARG A 204 -2.21 -15.74 17.53
CA ARG A 204 -2.34 -14.51 16.74
C ARG A 204 -2.03 -13.23 17.51
N LYS A 205 -2.47 -13.16 18.77
CA LYS A 205 -2.44 -11.92 19.57
C LYS A 205 -1.02 -11.41 19.90
N PRO A 206 -0.08 -12.22 20.45
CA PRO A 206 1.23 -11.71 20.85
C PRO A 206 2.03 -11.07 19.70
N PRO A 207 2.20 -11.70 18.52
CA PRO A 207 2.92 -11.07 17.42
C PRO A 207 2.16 -9.86 16.86
N TYR A 208 0.82 -9.87 16.87
CA TYR A 208 0.03 -8.74 16.39
C TYR A 208 0.30 -7.48 17.22
N VAL A 209 0.17 -7.58 18.54
CA VAL A 209 0.47 -6.49 19.48
C VAL A 209 1.95 -6.08 19.40
N ALA A 210 2.89 -7.04 19.31
CA ALA A 210 4.31 -6.73 19.23
C ALA A 210 4.67 -5.90 17.99
N THR A 211 4.18 -6.29 16.81
CA THR A 211 4.44 -5.56 15.55
C THR A 211 3.85 -4.15 15.58
N MET A 212 2.72 -3.99 16.24
CA MET A 212 2.04 -2.73 16.42
C MET A 212 2.75 -1.78 17.39
N VAL A 213 3.27 -2.31 18.51
CA VAL A 213 4.14 -1.56 19.42
C VAL A 213 5.41 -1.13 18.70
N ILE A 214 6.03 -2.02 17.91
CA ILE A 214 7.21 -1.67 17.10
C ILE A 214 6.86 -0.56 16.11
N PHE A 215 5.72 -0.64 15.43
CA PHE A 215 5.30 0.41 14.50
C PHE A 215 5.11 1.74 15.22
N CYS A 216 4.39 1.76 16.35
CA CYS A 216 4.18 2.96 17.15
C CYS A 216 5.49 3.60 17.63
N LEU A 217 6.41 2.81 18.20
CA LEU A 217 7.70 3.29 18.68
C LEU A 217 8.60 3.78 17.53
N ALA A 218 8.59 3.08 16.40
CA ALA A 218 9.33 3.49 15.21
C ALA A 218 8.77 4.78 14.61
N THR A 219 7.46 4.98 14.64
CA THR A 219 6.82 6.23 14.21
C THR A 219 7.17 7.40 15.13
N VAL A 220 7.20 7.18 16.46
CA VAL A 220 7.75 8.17 17.41
C VAL A 220 9.22 8.48 17.10
N TRP A 221 10.02 7.46 16.81
CA TRP A 221 11.42 7.63 16.44
C TRP A 221 11.57 8.45 15.14
N CYS A 222 10.71 8.23 14.13
CA CYS A 222 10.67 9.06 12.93
C CYS A 222 10.41 10.54 13.25
N ALA A 223 9.43 10.84 14.11
CA ALA A 223 9.12 12.21 14.52
C ALA A 223 10.28 12.90 15.27
N LEU A 224 11.05 12.13 16.05
CA LEU A 224 12.14 12.64 16.88
C LEU A 224 13.52 12.57 16.21
N ALA A 225 13.61 12.08 14.97
CA ALA A 225 14.88 11.87 14.32
C ALA A 225 15.68 13.19 14.15
N GLN A 226 16.97 13.12 14.48
CA GLN A 226 17.91 14.24 14.41
C GLN A 226 18.96 14.09 13.29
N SER A 227 19.00 12.94 12.61
CA SER A 227 19.88 12.71 11.47
C SER A 227 19.20 11.83 10.42
N MET A 228 19.63 11.97 9.16
CA MET A 228 19.11 11.17 8.05
C MET A 228 19.27 9.66 8.32
N THR A 229 20.43 9.22 8.81
CA THR A 229 20.67 7.80 9.12
C THR A 229 19.73 7.29 10.21
N SER A 230 19.54 8.05 11.29
CA SER A 230 18.60 7.69 12.36
C SER A 230 17.17 7.59 11.82
N PHE A 231 16.78 8.52 10.95
CA PHE A 231 15.48 8.51 10.30
C PHE A 231 15.29 7.29 9.38
N ILE A 232 16.30 6.92 8.58
CA ILE A 232 16.26 5.71 7.73
C ILE A 232 16.10 4.44 8.57
N LEU A 233 16.80 4.33 9.70
CA LEU A 233 16.66 3.19 10.62
C LEU A 233 15.26 3.14 11.24
N ALA A 234 14.72 4.30 11.63
CA ALA A 234 13.35 4.40 12.11
C ALA A 234 12.34 3.98 11.03
N ARG A 235 12.53 4.39 9.76
CA ARG A 235 11.71 3.94 8.61
C ARG A 235 11.79 2.43 8.39
N ALA A 236 12.97 1.84 8.53
CA ALA A 236 13.14 0.39 8.46
C ALA A 236 12.35 -0.33 9.57
N ALA A 237 12.37 0.20 10.80
CA ALA A 237 11.57 -0.33 11.91
C ALA A 237 10.06 -0.13 11.70
N CYS A 238 9.62 1.01 11.14
CA CYS A 238 8.24 1.24 10.75
C CYS A 238 7.78 0.20 9.74
N GLY A 239 8.59 -0.10 8.73
CA GLY A 239 8.26 -1.11 7.72
C GLY A 239 8.05 -2.49 8.33
N LEU A 240 8.93 -2.92 9.24
CA LEU A 240 8.78 -4.19 9.96
C LEU A 240 7.45 -4.23 10.74
N GLY A 241 7.17 -3.18 11.51
CA GLY A 241 5.95 -3.08 12.31
C GLY A 241 4.69 -3.06 11.44
N ALA A 242 4.66 -2.21 10.42
CA ALA A 242 3.53 -2.05 9.51
C ALA A 242 3.25 -3.33 8.70
N GLY A 243 4.27 -3.95 8.09
CA GLY A 243 4.09 -5.18 7.32
C GLY A 243 3.61 -6.35 8.18
N GLY A 244 4.18 -6.49 9.38
CA GLY A 244 3.77 -7.47 10.38
C GLY A 244 2.32 -7.30 10.81
N MET A 245 1.98 -6.08 11.24
CA MET A 245 0.65 -5.70 11.69
C MET A 245 -0.41 -5.96 10.60
N MET A 246 -0.15 -5.56 9.36
CA MET A 246 -1.07 -5.81 8.25
C MET A 246 -1.26 -7.32 8.00
N THR A 247 -0.17 -8.09 7.92
CA THR A 247 -0.25 -9.54 7.67
C THR A 247 -1.06 -10.24 8.75
N LEU A 248 -0.76 -9.95 10.01
CA LEU A 248 -1.40 -10.55 11.17
C LEU A 248 -2.86 -10.11 11.29
N GLY A 249 -3.18 -8.85 10.98
CA GLY A 249 -4.56 -8.37 10.90
C GLY A 249 -5.40 -9.14 9.87
N SER A 250 -4.87 -9.40 8.67
CA SER A 250 -5.57 -10.20 7.65
C SER A 250 -5.78 -11.65 8.08
N ILE A 251 -4.79 -12.23 8.77
CA ILE A 251 -4.90 -13.57 9.35
C ILE A 251 -5.98 -13.61 10.44
N ILE A 252 -5.99 -12.64 11.36
CA ILE A 252 -7.02 -12.53 12.41
C ILE A 252 -8.42 -12.42 11.79
N VAL A 253 -8.62 -11.55 10.79
CA VAL A 253 -9.91 -11.45 10.10
C VAL A 253 -10.30 -12.78 9.46
N SER A 254 -9.35 -13.47 8.83
CA SER A 254 -9.61 -14.79 8.24
C SER A 254 -10.03 -15.81 9.30
N ASP A 255 -9.41 -15.81 10.48
CA ASP A 255 -9.74 -16.73 11.57
C ASP A 255 -11.10 -16.43 12.23
N LEU A 256 -11.59 -15.18 12.15
CA LEU A 256 -12.86 -14.75 12.75
C LEU A 256 -14.05 -14.81 11.81
N VAL A 257 -13.81 -14.72 10.50
CA VAL A 257 -14.86 -14.61 9.48
C VAL A 257 -15.05 -15.95 8.75
N PRO A 258 -16.29 -16.47 8.65
CA PRO A 258 -16.61 -17.63 7.81
C PRO A 258 -16.14 -17.45 6.37
N ILE A 259 -15.67 -18.53 5.74
CA ILE A 259 -15.00 -18.47 4.44
C ILE A 259 -15.87 -17.84 3.34
N GLU A 260 -17.19 -18.00 3.43
CA GLU A 260 -18.20 -17.47 2.52
C GLU A 260 -18.24 -15.94 2.54
N ASN A 261 -17.95 -15.33 3.70
CA ASN A 261 -18.01 -13.89 3.91
C ASN A 261 -16.65 -13.20 3.80
N ARG A 262 -15.54 -13.96 3.84
CA ARG A 262 -14.16 -13.41 3.83
C ARG A 262 -13.90 -12.44 2.67
N GLY A 263 -14.48 -12.70 1.50
CA GLY A 263 -14.35 -11.81 0.34
C GLY A 263 -14.85 -10.38 0.60
N ALA A 264 -15.96 -10.22 1.32
CA ALA A 264 -16.52 -8.91 1.67
C ALA A 264 -15.61 -8.17 2.66
N TYR A 265 -15.15 -8.86 3.71
CA TYR A 265 -14.26 -8.27 4.71
C TYR A 265 -12.88 -7.88 4.14
N GLN A 266 -12.34 -8.71 3.24
CA GLN A 266 -11.12 -8.37 2.52
C GLN A 266 -11.33 -7.17 1.58
N SER A 267 -12.54 -6.98 1.04
CA SER A 267 -12.87 -5.82 0.21
C SER A 267 -12.86 -4.53 1.04
N TYR A 268 -13.39 -4.53 2.27
CA TYR A 268 -13.27 -3.39 3.18
C TYR A 268 -11.81 -3.07 3.52
N ILE A 269 -11.00 -4.09 3.81
CA ILE A 269 -9.56 -3.92 4.06
C ILE A 269 -8.87 -3.28 2.85
N ASN A 270 -9.13 -3.78 1.64
CA ASN A 270 -8.54 -3.24 0.40
C ASN A 270 -9.02 -1.82 0.10
N MET A 271 -10.28 -1.49 0.43
CA MET A 271 -10.80 -0.13 0.30
C MET A 271 -10.05 0.83 1.23
N ILE A 272 -9.87 0.47 2.50
CA ILE A 272 -9.14 1.28 3.47
C ILE A 272 -7.65 1.39 3.12
N TYR A 273 -7.05 0.32 2.59
CA TYR A 273 -5.72 0.35 2.02
C TYR A 273 -5.59 1.45 0.95
N GLY A 274 -6.52 1.49 0.00
CA GLY A 274 -6.55 2.49 -1.07
C GLY A 274 -6.76 3.92 -0.56
N VAL A 275 -7.70 4.11 0.37
CA VAL A 275 -7.98 5.42 0.97
C VAL A 275 -6.77 5.93 1.77
N GLY A 276 -6.16 5.09 2.60
CA GLY A 276 -4.94 5.43 3.35
C GLY A 276 -3.79 5.80 2.43
N SER A 277 -3.55 5.00 1.38
CA SER A 277 -2.51 5.25 0.39
C SER A 277 -2.73 6.56 -0.40
N ALA A 278 -3.98 6.87 -0.76
CA ALA A 278 -4.30 8.09 -1.49
C ALA A 278 -4.14 9.33 -0.59
N LEU A 279 -4.64 9.27 0.64
CA LEU A 279 -4.53 10.37 1.60
C LEU A 279 -3.08 10.59 2.04
N GLY A 280 -2.27 9.54 2.20
CA GLY A 280 -0.85 9.68 2.51
C GLY A 280 -0.14 10.46 1.41
N ALA A 281 -0.21 9.98 0.16
CA ALA A 281 0.40 10.64 -0.99
C ALA A 281 -0.04 12.11 -1.13
N ALA A 282 -1.32 12.39 -0.89
CA ALA A 282 -1.92 13.70 -1.03
C ALA A 282 -1.54 14.70 0.08
N LEU A 283 -1.61 14.25 1.34
CA LEU A 283 -1.52 15.13 2.50
C LEU A 283 -0.10 15.29 3.04
N GLY A 284 0.85 14.43 2.66
CA GLY A 284 2.23 14.49 3.15
C GLY A 284 2.87 15.87 2.96
N GLY A 285 2.79 16.43 1.75
CA GLY A 285 3.30 17.77 1.48
C GLY A 285 2.60 18.89 2.26
N ALA A 286 1.29 18.77 2.49
CA ALA A 286 0.54 19.75 3.28
C ALA A 286 0.96 19.73 4.76
N MET A 287 1.20 18.55 5.31
CA MET A 287 1.74 18.41 6.66
C MET A 287 3.16 18.97 6.76
N ALA A 288 4.00 18.70 5.76
CA ALA A 288 5.36 19.22 5.69
C ALA A 288 5.41 20.76 5.70
N ASP A 289 4.59 21.41 4.86
CA ASP A 289 4.57 22.86 4.71
C ASP A 289 3.95 23.61 5.91
N HIS A 290 2.87 23.08 6.50
CA HIS A 290 2.07 23.82 7.49
C HIS A 290 2.29 23.41 8.94
N LEU A 291 2.41 22.11 9.22
CA LEU A 291 2.62 21.59 10.59
C LEU A 291 4.10 21.35 10.87
N GLY A 292 4.89 21.14 9.82
CA GLY A 292 6.26 20.67 9.87
C GLY A 292 6.31 19.15 9.75
N TRP A 293 7.30 18.66 8.99
CA TRP A 293 7.41 17.26 8.60
C TRP A 293 7.41 16.24 9.75
N ARG A 294 7.79 16.64 10.98
CA ARG A 294 7.76 15.75 12.15
C ARG A 294 6.34 15.33 12.53
N TRP A 295 5.36 16.18 12.28
CA TRP A 295 3.95 15.91 12.56
C TRP A 295 3.32 14.90 11.60
N GLU A 296 3.94 14.66 10.44
CA GLU A 296 3.58 13.54 9.56
C GLU A 296 3.56 12.20 10.30
N PHE A 297 4.49 12.03 11.24
CA PHE A 297 4.60 10.85 12.09
C PHE A 297 3.89 11.06 13.44
N GLY A 298 4.03 12.24 14.05
CA GLY A 298 3.44 12.55 15.34
C GLY A 298 1.92 12.34 15.41
N ILE A 299 1.19 12.72 14.36
CA ILE A 299 -0.28 12.59 14.31
C ILE A 299 -0.76 11.13 14.28
N GLN A 300 0.09 10.21 13.81
CA GLN A 300 -0.22 8.78 13.71
C GLN A 300 -0.08 8.06 15.06
N VAL A 301 0.66 8.63 16.01
CA VAL A 301 0.98 7.98 17.30
C VAL A 301 -0.26 7.78 18.18
N PRO A 302 -1.12 8.80 18.43
CA PRO A 302 -2.32 8.60 19.25
C PRO A 302 -3.26 7.48 18.75
N PRO A 303 -3.63 7.42 17.44
CA PRO A 303 -4.48 6.33 16.97
C PRO A 303 -3.78 4.97 17.03
N LEU A 304 -2.46 4.88 16.82
CA LEU A 304 -1.72 3.63 17.01
C LEU A 304 -1.78 3.12 18.46
N ILE A 305 -1.66 4.01 19.45
CA ILE A 305 -1.78 3.66 20.87
C ILE A 305 -3.19 3.15 21.17
N ILE A 306 -4.22 3.84 20.67
CA ILE A 306 -5.63 3.44 20.85
C ILE A 306 -5.86 2.05 20.26
N CYS A 307 -5.43 1.82 19.02
CA CYS A 307 -5.54 0.53 18.37
C CYS A 307 -4.78 -0.54 19.18
N CYS A 308 -3.61 -0.23 19.75
CA CYS A 308 -2.82 -1.19 20.52
C CYS A 308 -3.55 -1.61 21.80
N ILE A 309 -4.19 -0.65 22.48
CA ILE A 309 -5.02 -0.91 23.65
C ILE A 309 -6.23 -1.79 23.27
N ILE A 310 -6.91 -1.47 22.17
CA ILE A 310 -8.03 -2.26 21.68
C ILE A 310 -7.56 -3.69 21.32
N ALA A 311 -6.42 -3.86 20.65
CA ALA A 311 -5.88 -5.16 20.32
C ALA A 311 -5.56 -5.99 21.58
N MET A 312 -4.99 -5.36 22.62
CA MET A 312 -4.70 -6.01 23.90
C MET A 312 -5.96 -6.48 24.63
N ILE A 313 -7.07 -5.73 24.54
CA ILE A 313 -8.31 -6.05 25.26
C ILE A 313 -9.21 -6.98 24.44
N ALA A 314 -9.43 -6.65 23.17
CA ALA A 314 -10.45 -7.26 22.33
C ALA A 314 -9.98 -8.55 21.65
N VAL A 315 -8.71 -8.65 21.21
CA VAL A 315 -8.24 -9.87 20.51
C VAL A 315 -8.11 -11.02 21.52
N PRO A 316 -8.74 -12.20 21.29
CA PRO A 316 -8.59 -13.35 22.16
C PRO A 316 -7.16 -13.88 22.18
N SER A 317 -6.68 -14.25 23.38
CA SER A 317 -5.30 -14.73 23.56
C SER A 317 -5.08 -16.16 23.03
N ASP A 318 -6.15 -16.92 22.90
CA ASP A 318 -6.23 -18.30 22.39
C ASP A 318 -6.54 -18.37 20.89
N LEU A 319 -6.70 -17.23 20.22
CA LEU A 319 -6.97 -17.20 18.78
C LEU A 319 -5.80 -17.82 17.99
N GLY A 320 -6.12 -18.79 17.14
CA GLY A 320 -5.14 -19.57 16.36
C GLY A 320 -4.50 -20.74 17.13
N MET A 321 -4.92 -21.01 18.38
CA MET A 321 -4.35 -22.04 19.24
C MET A 321 -5.24 -23.30 19.40
N ALA A 322 -6.45 -23.31 18.83
CA ALA A 322 -7.41 -24.40 19.02
C ALA A 322 -7.07 -25.63 18.15
N GLY A 323 -6.73 -26.74 18.80
CA GLY A 323 -6.61 -28.07 18.16
C GLY A 323 -5.20 -28.48 17.69
N THR A 324 -4.23 -27.57 17.68
CA THR A 324 -2.84 -27.87 17.36
C THR A 324 -2.09 -28.26 18.63
N LYS A 325 -1.46 -29.45 18.67
CA LYS A 325 -0.29 -29.65 19.55
C LYS A 325 0.59 -28.43 19.34
N ARG A 326 1.05 -27.77 20.42
CA ARG A 326 2.10 -26.72 20.31
C ARG A 326 3.22 -27.32 19.48
N GLU A 327 3.24 -27.03 18.18
CA GLU A 327 4.42 -27.29 17.39
C GLU A 327 5.49 -26.47 18.10
N SER A 328 6.57 -27.12 18.52
CA SER A 328 7.69 -26.40 19.09
C SER A 328 8.05 -25.28 18.11
N PHE A 329 8.45 -24.11 18.60
CA PHE A 329 8.94 -23.02 17.75
C PHE A 329 9.92 -23.53 16.67
N VAL A 330 10.70 -24.57 17.00
CA VAL A 330 11.62 -25.28 16.12
C VAL A 330 10.92 -26.12 15.02
N GLU A 331 9.79 -26.76 15.31
CA GLU A 331 9.02 -27.55 14.33
C GLU A 331 8.31 -26.65 13.32
N ALA A 332 7.72 -25.55 13.79
CA ALA A 332 7.14 -24.54 12.91
C ALA A 332 8.22 -23.87 12.03
N LEU A 333 9.42 -23.61 12.58
CA LEU A 333 10.57 -23.15 11.79
C LEU A 333 11.04 -24.17 10.75
N LYS A 334 10.95 -25.47 11.04
CA LYS A 334 11.34 -26.55 10.10
C LYS A 334 10.36 -26.71 8.94
N ALA A 335 9.07 -26.40 9.14
CA ALA A 335 8.05 -26.43 8.09
C ALA A 335 8.09 -25.20 7.17
N PHE A 336 8.76 -24.14 7.60
CA PHE A 336 8.96 -22.90 6.85
C PHE A 336 10.29 -22.91 6.10
N ASP A 337 10.30 -22.32 4.90
CA ASP A 337 11.51 -22.11 4.13
C ASP A 337 12.34 -20.94 4.69
N PHE A 338 12.87 -21.14 5.89
CA PHE A 338 13.66 -20.15 6.63
C PHE A 338 14.94 -19.81 5.87
N LYS A 339 15.60 -20.83 5.30
CA LYS A 339 16.80 -20.66 4.47
C LYS A 339 16.50 -19.79 3.25
N GLY A 340 15.44 -20.12 2.51
CA GLY A 340 15.01 -19.34 1.36
C GLY A 340 14.63 -17.91 1.71
N SER A 341 13.91 -17.72 2.82
CA SER A 341 13.46 -16.40 3.27
C SER A 341 14.62 -15.50 3.70
N ILE A 342 15.59 -16.03 4.46
CA ILE A 342 16.81 -15.29 4.79
C ILE A 342 17.59 -14.97 3.53
N LEU A 343 17.86 -15.95 2.68
CA LEU A 343 18.65 -15.74 1.46
C LEU A 343 18.00 -14.71 0.53
N LEU A 344 16.67 -14.75 0.37
CA LEU A 344 15.93 -13.77 -0.42
C LEU A 344 16.02 -12.38 0.21
N THR A 345 15.75 -12.29 1.51
CA THR A 345 15.80 -11.00 2.24
C THR A 345 17.19 -10.39 2.15
N THR A 346 18.24 -11.18 2.40
CA THR A 346 19.64 -10.76 2.29
C THR A 346 19.97 -10.34 0.86
N ALA A 347 19.63 -11.15 -0.14
CA ALA A 347 19.90 -10.83 -1.55
C ALA A 347 19.26 -9.49 -1.96
N ILE A 348 17.97 -9.31 -1.69
CA ILE A 348 17.25 -8.09 -2.07
C ILE A 348 17.74 -6.88 -1.25
N THR A 349 18.04 -7.06 0.04
CA THR A 349 18.58 -5.99 0.88
C THR A 349 19.90 -5.47 0.34
N PHE A 350 20.85 -6.37 0.06
CA PHE A 350 22.17 -5.98 -0.44
C PHE A 350 22.13 -5.48 -1.89
N PHE A 351 21.19 -5.97 -2.70
CA PHE A 351 20.95 -5.40 -4.03
C PHE A 351 20.47 -3.96 -3.94
N VAL A 352 19.42 -3.70 -3.17
CA VAL A 352 18.86 -2.36 -2.95
C VAL A 352 19.89 -1.44 -2.29
N LEU A 353 20.67 -1.92 -1.34
CA LEU A 353 21.77 -1.19 -0.72
C LEU A 353 22.85 -0.79 -1.73
N GLY A 354 23.25 -1.71 -2.61
CA GLY A 354 24.19 -1.41 -3.70
C GLY A 354 23.65 -0.32 -4.64
N LEU A 355 22.39 -0.45 -5.08
CA LEU A 355 21.75 0.53 -5.98
C LEU A 355 21.54 1.91 -5.32
N ASN A 356 21.16 1.94 -4.04
CA ASN A 356 20.92 3.20 -3.35
C ASN A 356 22.20 3.92 -2.93
N LEU A 357 23.34 3.21 -2.81
CA LEU A 357 24.63 3.83 -2.47
C LEU A 357 25.41 4.24 -3.70
N GLY A 358 25.51 3.36 -4.71
CA GLY A 358 26.34 3.56 -5.89
C GLY A 358 25.90 4.77 -6.71
N GLY A 359 26.78 5.75 -6.87
CA GLY A 359 26.54 6.98 -7.63
C GLY A 359 25.62 8.00 -6.95
N ASN A 360 24.79 7.56 -5.99
CA ASN A 360 23.91 8.43 -5.22
C ASN A 360 24.65 9.08 -4.03
N VAL A 361 25.13 8.23 -3.13
CA VAL A 361 25.77 8.63 -1.86
C VAL A 361 27.27 8.41 -1.90
N LEU A 362 27.71 7.28 -2.49
CA LEU A 362 29.10 6.86 -2.55
C LEU A 362 29.51 6.59 -4.01
N PRO A 363 30.78 6.78 -4.38
CA PRO A 363 31.29 6.35 -5.68
C PRO A 363 31.09 4.85 -5.89
N TRP A 364 30.91 4.43 -7.14
CA TRP A 364 30.76 3.01 -7.50
C TRP A 364 31.95 2.14 -7.10
N SER A 365 33.14 2.74 -7.02
CA SER A 365 34.38 2.07 -6.58
C SER A 365 34.46 1.87 -5.06
N HIS A 366 33.54 2.45 -4.28
CA HIS A 366 33.60 2.37 -2.84
C HIS A 366 33.42 0.90 -2.35
N PRO A 367 34.25 0.41 -1.41
CA PRO A 367 34.23 -1.00 -0.99
C PRO A 367 32.86 -1.49 -0.52
N LEU A 368 32.09 -0.63 0.15
CA LEU A 368 30.74 -0.97 0.63
C LEU A 368 29.77 -1.23 -0.54
N VAL A 369 29.84 -0.46 -1.62
CA VAL A 369 28.98 -0.65 -2.81
C VAL A 369 29.31 -1.99 -3.47
N ILE A 370 30.61 -2.23 -3.69
CA ILE A 370 31.11 -3.47 -4.29
C ILE A 370 30.75 -4.68 -3.42
N ALA A 371 30.99 -4.61 -2.11
CA ALA A 371 30.65 -5.67 -1.17
C ALA A 371 29.15 -5.98 -1.17
N SER A 372 28.29 -4.94 -1.24
CA SER A 372 26.84 -5.14 -1.30
C SER A 372 26.42 -5.86 -2.58
N LEU A 373 26.94 -5.43 -3.74
CA LEU A 373 26.65 -6.08 -5.01
C LEU A 373 27.24 -7.50 -5.09
N ALA A 374 28.42 -7.73 -4.48
CA ALA A 374 29.03 -9.06 -4.41
C ALA A 374 28.21 -10.01 -3.53
N ILE A 375 27.73 -9.56 -2.36
CA ILE A 375 26.85 -10.34 -1.49
C ILE A 375 25.56 -10.69 -2.23
N PHE A 376 24.95 -9.75 -2.95
CA PHE A 376 23.81 -10.06 -3.82
C PHE A 376 24.16 -11.10 -4.89
N GLY A 377 25.29 -10.91 -5.59
CA GLY A 377 25.78 -11.80 -6.64
C GLY A 377 26.03 -13.24 -6.17
N VAL A 378 26.27 -13.45 -4.88
CA VAL A 378 26.41 -14.79 -4.27
C VAL A 378 25.08 -15.27 -3.69
N CYS A 379 24.40 -14.46 -2.87
CA CYS A 379 23.18 -14.86 -2.17
C CYS A 379 22.02 -15.16 -3.11
N PHE A 380 21.88 -14.44 -4.22
CA PHE A 380 20.77 -14.65 -5.15
C PHE A 380 20.87 -15.97 -5.93
N PRO A 381 22.03 -16.36 -6.52
CA PRO A 381 22.20 -17.71 -7.08
C PRO A 381 22.03 -18.82 -6.04
N VAL A 382 22.57 -18.64 -4.83
CA VAL A 382 22.40 -19.60 -3.73
C VAL A 382 20.92 -19.73 -3.33
N PHE A 383 20.19 -18.62 -3.28
CA PHE A 383 18.73 -18.61 -3.09
C PHE A 383 18.03 -19.46 -4.15
N LEU A 384 18.29 -19.20 -5.44
CA LEU A 384 17.67 -19.96 -6.54
C LEU A 384 18.00 -21.45 -6.47
N TYR A 385 19.24 -21.78 -6.13
CA TYR A 385 19.67 -23.17 -5.91
C TYR A 385 18.85 -23.80 -4.77
N VAL A 386 18.79 -23.17 -3.58
CA VAL A 386 18.04 -23.67 -2.43
C VAL A 386 16.54 -23.83 -2.76
N GLN A 387 15.92 -22.83 -3.41
CA GLN A 387 14.51 -22.89 -3.81
C GLN A 387 14.19 -24.07 -4.75
N SER A 388 15.18 -24.56 -5.50
CA SER A 388 14.97 -25.67 -6.43
C SER A 388 14.85 -27.04 -5.75
N TYR A 389 15.30 -27.18 -4.50
CA TYR A 389 15.26 -28.44 -3.74
C TYR A 389 14.29 -28.45 -2.56
N VAL A 390 13.92 -27.28 -2.02
CA VAL A 390 13.01 -27.20 -0.87
C VAL A 390 11.60 -27.67 -1.25
N SER A 391 10.97 -28.46 -0.39
CA SER A 391 9.64 -29.04 -0.64
C SER A 391 8.49 -28.01 -0.61
N ARG A 392 8.64 -26.93 0.17
CA ARG A 392 7.68 -25.82 0.30
C ARG A 392 8.38 -24.47 0.07
N PRO A 393 8.82 -24.17 -1.16
CA PRO A 393 9.60 -22.97 -1.45
C PRO A 393 8.76 -21.70 -1.27
N ILE A 394 9.36 -20.65 -0.71
CA ILE A 394 8.71 -19.33 -0.63
C ILE A 394 8.49 -18.71 -2.01
N MET A 395 9.38 -19.01 -2.96
CA MET A 395 9.28 -18.62 -4.36
C MET A 395 9.33 -19.87 -5.24
N PRO A 396 8.19 -20.49 -5.53
CA PRO A 396 8.14 -21.71 -6.32
C PRO A 396 8.58 -21.45 -7.77
N LEU A 397 9.79 -21.88 -8.12
CA LEU A 397 10.42 -21.60 -9.42
C LEU A 397 9.62 -22.16 -10.61
N TYR A 398 8.80 -23.19 -10.40
CA TYR A 398 7.95 -23.74 -11.46
C TYR A 398 6.85 -22.76 -11.92
N LEU A 399 6.40 -21.84 -11.05
CA LEU A 399 5.40 -20.82 -11.41
C LEU A 399 5.96 -19.74 -12.33
N VAL A 400 7.28 -19.48 -12.23
CA VAL A 400 8.00 -18.46 -12.99
C VAL A 400 8.79 -19.03 -14.17
N ARG A 401 8.54 -20.29 -14.56
CA ARG A 401 9.26 -20.96 -15.66
C ARG A 401 8.48 -21.12 -16.96
N ARG A 402 7.15 -21.07 -16.91
CA ARG A 402 6.28 -21.39 -18.07
C ARG A 402 5.19 -20.33 -18.25
N SER A 403 4.94 -19.98 -19.52
CA SER A 403 3.79 -19.15 -19.92
C SER A 403 2.48 -19.93 -19.71
N PRO A 404 1.35 -19.29 -19.34
CA PRO A 404 1.16 -17.84 -19.16
C PRO A 404 1.49 -17.31 -17.74
N ARG A 405 1.72 -18.19 -16.75
CA ARG A 405 1.94 -17.79 -15.34
C ARG A 405 3.14 -16.87 -15.16
N MET A 406 4.28 -17.25 -15.74
CA MET A 406 5.50 -16.44 -15.73
C MET A 406 5.24 -15.00 -16.22
N ASN A 407 4.63 -14.87 -17.41
CA ASN A 407 4.39 -13.59 -18.05
C ASN A 407 3.49 -12.69 -17.19
N LEU A 408 2.46 -13.26 -16.56
CA LEU A 408 1.55 -12.53 -15.67
C LEU A 408 2.24 -12.06 -14.39
N ILE A 409 3.07 -12.92 -13.78
CA ILE A 409 3.83 -12.58 -12.57
C ILE A 409 4.84 -11.48 -12.85
N PHE A 410 5.66 -11.61 -13.91
CA PHE A 410 6.66 -10.60 -14.26
C PHE A 410 6.04 -9.30 -14.78
N SER A 411 4.95 -9.35 -15.53
CA SER A 411 4.23 -8.14 -15.93
C SER A 411 3.68 -7.39 -14.71
N ASN A 412 3.17 -8.11 -13.69
CA ASN A 412 2.73 -7.50 -12.43
C ASN A 412 3.89 -6.89 -11.63
N PHE A 413 5.05 -7.56 -11.59
CA PHE A 413 6.30 -7.01 -11.04
C PHE A 413 6.68 -5.69 -11.71
N PHE A 414 6.72 -5.64 -13.05
CA PHE A 414 7.07 -4.42 -13.77
C PHE A 414 6.03 -3.31 -13.58
N ALA A 415 4.74 -3.64 -13.51
CA ALA A 415 3.70 -2.66 -13.19
C ALA A 415 3.90 -2.02 -11.80
N ALA A 416 4.32 -2.81 -10.81
CA ALA A 416 4.61 -2.34 -9.46
C ALA A 416 5.88 -1.48 -9.40
N LEU A 417 6.90 -1.86 -10.17
CA LEU A 417 8.13 -1.08 -10.37
C LEU A 417 7.81 0.28 -10.97
N LEU A 418 7.08 0.32 -12.08
CA LEU A 418 6.66 1.55 -12.75
C LEU A 418 5.81 2.43 -11.85
N SER A 419 4.82 1.85 -11.16
CA SER A 419 3.94 2.59 -10.25
C SER A 419 4.73 3.32 -9.15
N ASN A 420 5.70 2.65 -8.52
CA ASN A 420 6.49 3.27 -7.47
C ASN A 420 7.57 4.23 -7.99
N ALA A 421 8.16 3.93 -9.16
CA ALA A 421 9.06 4.87 -9.83
C ALA A 421 8.34 6.20 -10.16
N ILE A 422 7.12 6.13 -10.69
CA ILE A 422 6.30 7.32 -11.00
C ILE A 422 5.92 8.04 -9.71
N LEU A 423 5.37 7.33 -8.71
CA LEU A 423 4.93 7.91 -7.44
C LEU A 423 6.06 8.65 -6.71
N PHE A 424 7.29 8.15 -6.79
CA PHE A 424 8.45 8.77 -6.17
C PHE A 424 8.98 9.99 -6.94
N ASN A 425 8.99 9.97 -8.27
CA ASN A 425 9.66 11.00 -9.07
C ASN A 425 8.73 12.17 -9.50
N ILE A 426 7.42 11.98 -9.55
CA ILE A 426 6.49 13.05 -9.95
C ILE A 426 6.49 14.22 -8.96
N PRO A 427 6.46 14.00 -7.63
CA PRO A 427 6.55 15.10 -6.68
C PRO A 427 7.89 15.84 -6.76
N LEU A 428 8.98 15.10 -7.02
CA LEU A 428 10.27 15.70 -7.27
C LEU A 428 10.26 16.59 -8.54
N PHE A 429 9.55 16.20 -9.60
CA PHE A 429 9.35 17.05 -10.78
C PHE A 429 8.61 18.34 -10.43
N PHE A 430 7.51 18.25 -9.70
CA PHE A 430 6.74 19.44 -9.30
C PHE A 430 7.55 20.39 -8.40
N GLN A 431 8.33 19.85 -7.46
CA GLN A 431 9.08 20.67 -6.51
C GLN A 431 10.42 21.18 -7.05
N ALA A 432 11.17 20.38 -7.81
CA ALA A 432 12.50 20.76 -8.31
C ALA A 432 12.46 21.45 -9.68
N VAL A 433 11.47 21.13 -10.54
CA VAL A 433 11.37 21.70 -11.91
C VAL A 433 10.31 22.80 -11.97
N LEU A 434 9.11 22.53 -11.47
CA LEU A 434 8.04 23.53 -11.47
C LEU A 434 8.14 24.52 -10.30
N LEU A 435 9.01 24.24 -9.32
CA LEU A 435 9.22 25.05 -8.13
C LEU A 435 7.92 25.31 -7.34
N THR A 436 7.00 24.34 -7.37
CA THR A 436 5.76 24.40 -6.59
C THR A 436 5.98 23.92 -5.15
N THR A 437 5.11 24.32 -4.23
CA THR A 437 5.12 23.86 -2.85
C THR A 437 4.86 22.36 -2.71
N ALA A 438 5.28 21.75 -1.59
CA ALA A 438 5.03 20.34 -1.33
C ALA A 438 3.52 20.06 -1.22
N THR A 439 2.74 20.98 -0.66
CA THR A 439 1.27 20.92 -0.59
C THR A 439 0.65 20.74 -1.96
N SER A 440 0.96 21.64 -2.90
CA SER A 440 0.41 21.58 -4.26
C SER A 440 0.86 20.31 -4.98
N SER A 441 2.13 19.93 -4.81
CA SER A 441 2.69 18.69 -5.34
C SER A 441 1.96 17.45 -4.82
N GLY A 442 1.59 17.40 -3.54
CA GLY A 442 0.83 16.31 -2.94
C GLY A 442 -0.61 16.27 -3.44
N LEU A 443 -1.31 17.40 -3.44
CA LEU A 443 -2.69 17.50 -3.93
C LEU A 443 -2.83 17.03 -5.39
N ASN A 444 -1.81 17.28 -6.23
CA ASN A 444 -1.77 16.78 -7.60
C ASN A 444 -1.74 15.24 -7.72
N LEU A 445 -1.42 14.51 -6.65
CA LEU A 445 -1.46 13.03 -6.60
C LEU A 445 -2.86 12.47 -6.27
N VAL A 446 -3.80 13.30 -5.81
CA VAL A 446 -5.18 12.88 -5.50
C VAL A 446 -5.87 12.34 -6.75
N LEU A 447 -5.84 13.12 -7.83
CA LEU A 447 -6.50 12.74 -9.09
C LEU A 447 -5.97 11.41 -9.65
N PRO A 448 -4.65 11.20 -9.80
CA PRO A 448 -4.09 9.89 -10.16
C PRO A 448 -4.59 8.72 -9.30
N SER A 449 -4.74 8.93 -8.00
CA SER A 449 -5.16 7.90 -7.04
C SER A 449 -6.65 7.55 -7.17
N ILE A 450 -7.50 8.56 -7.42
CA ILE A 450 -8.94 8.38 -7.68
C ILE A 450 -9.13 7.62 -9.00
N VAL A 451 -8.42 8.05 -10.06
CA VAL A 451 -8.51 7.42 -11.38
C VAL A 451 -8.12 5.94 -11.31
N SER A 452 -6.98 5.62 -10.68
CA SER A 452 -6.54 4.22 -10.58
C SER A 452 -7.51 3.36 -9.76
N SER A 453 -8.11 3.92 -8.71
CA SER A 453 -9.09 3.23 -7.86
C SER A 453 -10.41 2.95 -8.58
N ILE A 454 -10.95 3.93 -9.31
CA ILE A 454 -12.17 3.77 -10.11
C ILE A 454 -11.94 2.72 -11.20
N VAL A 455 -10.84 2.84 -11.95
CA VAL A 455 -10.50 1.90 -13.03
C VAL A 455 -10.23 0.51 -12.48
N GLY A 456 -9.55 0.38 -11.34
CA GLY A 456 -9.31 -0.91 -10.69
C GLY A 456 -10.59 -1.62 -10.27
N THR A 457 -11.52 -0.88 -9.67
CA THR A 457 -12.84 -1.40 -9.29
C THR A 457 -13.64 -1.79 -10.54
N ALA A 458 -13.71 -0.92 -11.53
CA ALA A 458 -14.38 -1.18 -12.80
C ALA A 458 -13.81 -2.41 -13.52
N THR A 459 -12.49 -2.63 -13.43
CA THR A 459 -11.82 -3.79 -14.03
C THR A 459 -12.35 -5.11 -13.49
N GLY A 460 -12.64 -5.21 -12.19
CA GLY A 460 -13.24 -6.41 -11.60
C GLY A 460 -14.63 -6.73 -12.17
N PHE A 461 -15.48 -5.71 -12.28
CA PHE A 461 -16.81 -5.83 -12.89
C PHE A 461 -16.73 -6.18 -14.39
N LEU A 462 -15.84 -5.51 -15.13
CA LEU A 462 -15.62 -5.76 -16.55
C LEU A 462 -15.10 -7.17 -16.82
N ILE A 463 -14.20 -7.70 -15.98
CA ILE A 463 -13.74 -9.09 -16.08
C ILE A 463 -14.90 -10.05 -15.87
N THR A 464 -15.75 -9.80 -14.87
CA THR A 464 -16.91 -10.64 -14.55
C THR A 464 -17.92 -10.64 -15.71
N TYR A 465 -18.21 -9.47 -16.27
CA TYR A 465 -19.15 -9.31 -17.38
C TYR A 465 -18.60 -9.90 -18.69
N THR A 466 -17.38 -9.52 -19.09
CA THR A 466 -16.81 -9.94 -20.38
C THR A 466 -16.27 -11.37 -20.38
N ARG A 467 -15.97 -11.92 -19.19
CA ARG A 467 -15.27 -13.20 -18.98
C ARG A 467 -13.91 -13.27 -19.69
N ARG A 468 -13.32 -12.13 -20.07
CA ARG A 468 -12.04 -12.04 -20.79
C ARG A 468 -10.96 -11.46 -19.88
N LEU A 469 -9.86 -12.19 -19.75
CA LEU A 469 -8.77 -11.85 -18.82
C LEU A 469 -7.61 -11.10 -19.49
N LYS A 470 -7.40 -11.32 -20.80
CA LYS A 470 -6.25 -10.74 -21.52
C LYS A 470 -6.37 -9.24 -21.75
N TRP A 471 -7.55 -8.77 -22.16
CA TRP A 471 -7.72 -7.37 -22.56
C TRP A 471 -7.44 -6.42 -21.39
N PRO A 472 -8.00 -6.61 -20.17
CA PRO A 472 -7.67 -5.74 -19.04
C PRO A 472 -6.17 -5.73 -18.69
N ALA A 473 -5.51 -6.90 -18.65
CA ALA A 473 -4.08 -6.94 -18.36
C ALA A 473 -3.26 -6.18 -19.41
N LEU A 474 -3.58 -6.35 -20.70
CA LEU A 474 -2.87 -5.72 -21.81
C LEU A 474 -3.14 -4.21 -21.90
N THR A 475 -4.39 -3.77 -21.75
CA THR A 475 -4.72 -2.34 -21.72
C THR A 475 -4.08 -1.64 -20.53
N GLY A 476 -3.96 -2.33 -19.39
CA GLY A 476 -3.20 -1.86 -18.24
C GLY A 476 -1.73 -1.59 -18.59
N ALA A 477 -1.05 -2.57 -19.18
CA ALA A 477 0.35 -2.42 -19.58
C ALA A 477 0.56 -1.34 -20.64
N VAL A 478 -0.35 -1.24 -21.63
CA VAL A 478 -0.32 -0.18 -22.64
C VAL A 478 -0.58 1.19 -22.02
N GLY A 479 -1.50 1.29 -21.04
CA GLY A 479 -1.76 2.53 -20.30
C GLY A 479 -0.53 3.02 -19.54
N LEU A 480 0.20 2.12 -18.86
CA LEU A 480 1.47 2.46 -18.23
C LEU A 480 2.53 2.90 -19.24
N LEU A 481 2.61 2.25 -20.41
CA LEU A 481 3.53 2.65 -21.48
C LEU A 481 3.19 4.05 -22.02
N VAL A 482 1.93 4.31 -22.38
CA VAL A 482 1.49 5.63 -22.84
C VAL A 482 1.71 6.69 -21.76
N GLY A 483 1.42 6.36 -20.50
CA GLY A 483 1.65 7.24 -19.36
C GLY A 483 3.12 7.60 -19.21
N THR A 484 4.01 6.63 -19.20
CA THR A 484 5.46 6.90 -19.10
C THR A 484 6.02 7.67 -20.29
N ILE A 485 5.49 7.45 -21.51
CA ILE A 485 5.81 8.27 -22.68
C ILE A 485 5.36 9.72 -22.46
N ALA A 486 4.12 9.93 -22.01
CA ALA A 486 3.59 11.26 -21.72
C ALA A 486 4.40 11.98 -20.63
N LEU A 487 4.79 11.26 -19.57
CA LEU A 487 5.66 11.78 -18.51
C LEU A 487 7.05 12.16 -19.04
N SER A 488 7.63 11.37 -19.95
CA SER A 488 8.92 11.68 -20.58
C SER A 488 8.86 12.88 -21.53
N ALA A 489 7.66 13.27 -21.98
CA ALA A 489 7.46 14.44 -22.82
C ALA A 489 7.20 15.73 -22.03
N MET A 490 7.01 15.64 -20.70
CA MET A 490 6.77 16.81 -19.86
C MET A 490 7.91 17.82 -20.00
N ARG A 491 7.51 19.08 -20.19
CA ARG A 491 8.43 20.22 -20.21
C ARG A 491 7.91 21.31 -19.30
N ARG A 492 8.84 22.12 -18.78
CA ARG A 492 8.48 23.30 -18.02
C ARG A 492 7.71 24.31 -18.89
N GLY A 493 6.73 24.99 -18.29
CA GLY A 493 5.93 26.03 -18.95
C GLY A 493 4.58 25.58 -19.48
N TRP A 494 4.25 24.29 -19.41
CA TRP A 494 2.89 23.82 -19.71
C TRP A 494 1.89 24.29 -18.64
N PRO A 495 0.60 24.46 -18.99
CA PRO A 495 -0.43 24.79 -18.01
C PRO A 495 -0.68 23.61 -17.07
N SER A 496 -1.04 23.91 -15.81
CA SER A 496 -1.09 22.92 -14.71
C SER A 496 -1.93 21.67 -15.01
N TRP A 497 -3.06 21.84 -15.70
CA TRP A 497 -3.96 20.74 -16.05
C TRP A 497 -3.34 19.74 -17.04
N VAL A 498 -2.37 20.15 -17.86
CA VAL A 498 -1.68 19.25 -18.80
C VAL A 498 -0.80 18.27 -18.05
N TYR A 499 -0.11 18.70 -16.98
CA TYR A 499 0.67 17.76 -16.16
C TYR A 499 -0.22 16.71 -15.51
N LEU A 500 -1.40 17.11 -15.03
CA LEU A 500 -2.39 16.18 -14.48
C LEU A 500 -2.88 15.20 -15.54
N LEU A 501 -3.16 15.68 -16.77
CA LEU A 501 -3.57 14.84 -17.88
C LEU A 501 -2.50 13.80 -18.25
N CYS A 502 -1.21 14.15 -18.18
CA CYS A 502 -0.11 13.22 -18.42
C CYS A 502 -0.02 12.09 -17.38
N LEU A 503 -0.56 12.28 -16.17
CA LEU A 503 -0.60 11.24 -15.13
C LEU A 503 -1.72 10.22 -15.37
N VAL A 504 -2.84 10.65 -15.95
CA VAL A 504 -4.06 9.83 -16.13
C VAL A 504 -3.80 8.49 -16.83
N PRO A 505 -3.07 8.39 -17.95
CA PRO A 505 -2.84 7.10 -18.61
C PRO A 505 -2.10 6.10 -17.73
N SER A 506 -1.14 6.57 -16.92
CA SER A 506 -0.42 5.70 -15.98
C SER A 506 -1.32 5.17 -14.87
N SER A 507 -2.21 6.01 -14.34
CA SER A 507 -3.22 5.62 -13.34
C SER A 507 -4.25 4.63 -13.89
N ILE A 508 -4.75 4.87 -15.10
CA ILE A 508 -5.61 3.91 -15.81
C ILE A 508 -4.87 2.59 -16.00
N GLY A 509 -3.61 2.66 -16.42
CA GLY A 509 -2.74 1.51 -16.60
C GLY A 509 -2.63 0.65 -15.34
N GLN A 510 -2.32 1.31 -14.21
CA GLN A 510 -2.27 0.69 -12.89
C GLN A 510 -3.59 0.00 -12.51
N GLY A 511 -4.71 0.71 -12.65
CA GLY A 511 -6.04 0.23 -12.31
C GLY A 511 -6.42 -1.03 -13.08
N PHE A 512 -6.12 -1.10 -14.37
CA PHE A 512 -6.39 -2.30 -15.18
C PHE A 512 -5.42 -3.45 -14.87
N GLN A 513 -4.14 -3.15 -14.70
CA GLN A 513 -3.10 -4.17 -14.70
C GLN A 513 -3.09 -5.00 -13.42
N PHE A 514 -3.26 -4.40 -12.23
CA PHE A 514 -3.20 -5.17 -10.99
C PHE A 514 -4.34 -6.18 -10.84
N PRO A 515 -5.63 -5.80 -10.94
CA PRO A 515 -6.74 -6.77 -10.91
C PRO A 515 -6.71 -7.71 -12.12
N GLY A 516 -6.35 -7.20 -13.30
CA GLY A 516 -6.28 -8.00 -14.53
C GLY A 516 -5.28 -9.14 -14.44
N THR A 517 -4.04 -8.86 -14.03
CA THR A 517 -3.00 -9.89 -13.87
C THR A 517 -3.27 -10.81 -12.68
N PHE A 518 -3.85 -10.30 -11.58
CA PHE A 518 -4.26 -11.09 -10.43
C PHE A 518 -5.30 -12.15 -10.81
N MET A 519 -6.40 -11.73 -11.46
CA MET A 519 -7.45 -12.65 -11.89
C MET A 519 -6.96 -13.60 -13.00
N ALA A 520 -6.13 -13.10 -13.91
CA ALA A 520 -5.55 -13.92 -14.97
C ALA A 520 -4.67 -15.06 -14.43
N VAL A 521 -3.84 -14.78 -13.41
CA VAL A 521 -2.93 -15.80 -12.87
C VAL A 521 -3.71 -16.85 -12.07
N LEU A 522 -4.78 -16.42 -11.38
CA LEU A 522 -5.67 -17.32 -10.64
C LEU A 522 -6.41 -18.27 -11.58
N ALA A 523 -6.96 -17.74 -12.68
CA ALA A 523 -7.66 -18.54 -13.68
C ALA A 523 -6.74 -19.46 -14.50
N ALA A 524 -5.46 -19.12 -14.62
CA ALA A 524 -4.44 -19.95 -15.26
C ALA A 524 -3.89 -21.05 -14.34
N SER A 525 -4.34 -21.10 -13.07
CA SER A 525 -3.82 -22.01 -12.05
C SER A 525 -4.90 -22.95 -11.53
N GLU A 526 -4.49 -24.06 -10.93
CA GLU A 526 -5.42 -25.02 -10.32
C GLU A 526 -5.94 -24.51 -8.97
N GLN A 527 -7.16 -24.92 -8.58
CA GLN A 527 -7.78 -24.51 -7.33
C GLN A 527 -6.88 -24.77 -6.10
N ARG A 528 -6.19 -25.92 -6.09
CA ARG A 528 -5.24 -26.30 -5.02
C ARG A 528 -3.97 -25.44 -4.97
N GLU A 529 -3.60 -24.79 -6.08
CA GLU A 529 -2.40 -23.95 -6.18
C GLU A 529 -2.69 -22.45 -5.94
N GLN A 530 -3.96 -22.05 -5.82
CA GLN A 530 -4.36 -20.63 -5.79
C GLN A 530 -3.69 -19.83 -4.67
N ALA A 531 -3.59 -20.40 -3.48
CA ALA A 531 -2.92 -19.73 -2.35
C ALA A 531 -1.44 -19.47 -2.65
N VAL A 532 -0.74 -20.47 -3.18
CA VAL A 532 0.69 -20.41 -3.53
C VAL A 532 0.95 -19.42 -4.67
N VAL A 533 0.08 -19.40 -5.68
CA VAL A 533 0.16 -18.47 -6.81
C VAL A 533 -0.08 -17.04 -6.37
N THR A 534 -1.06 -16.83 -5.49
CA THR A 534 -1.40 -15.52 -4.95
C THR A 534 -0.25 -14.94 -4.13
N SER A 535 0.33 -15.73 -3.21
CA SER A 535 1.47 -15.30 -2.41
C SER A 535 2.70 -15.04 -3.27
N THR A 536 2.97 -15.88 -4.29
CA THR A 536 4.06 -15.68 -5.24
C THR A 536 3.88 -14.37 -6.02
N LEU A 537 2.68 -14.11 -6.54
CA LEU A 537 2.38 -12.87 -7.26
C LEU A 537 2.59 -11.63 -6.38
N ILE A 538 2.13 -11.67 -5.13
CA ILE A 538 2.29 -10.57 -4.18
C ILE A 538 3.77 -10.36 -3.82
N LEU A 539 4.53 -11.43 -3.60
CA LEU A 539 5.97 -11.36 -3.34
C LEU A 539 6.69 -10.62 -4.46
N TRP A 540 6.47 -11.06 -5.71
CA TRP A 540 7.03 -10.39 -6.88
C TRP A 540 6.57 -8.94 -7.01
N ARG A 541 5.28 -8.65 -6.78
CA ARG A 541 4.79 -7.27 -6.75
C ARG A 541 5.58 -6.41 -5.76
N SER A 542 5.77 -6.90 -4.54
CA SER A 542 6.50 -6.20 -3.49
C SER A 542 7.95 -5.91 -3.87
N LEU A 543 8.63 -6.88 -4.47
CA LEU A 543 9.98 -6.67 -5.02
C LEU A 543 9.98 -5.58 -6.09
N GLY A 544 8.98 -5.57 -6.97
CA GLY A 544 8.78 -4.52 -7.97
C GLY A 544 8.66 -3.14 -7.32
N MET A 545 7.85 -2.99 -6.27
CA MET A 545 7.68 -1.73 -5.55
C MET A 545 9.00 -1.20 -4.97
N VAL A 546 9.75 -2.05 -4.27
CA VAL A 546 11.06 -1.69 -3.67
C VAL A 546 12.05 -1.29 -4.76
N LEU A 547 12.14 -2.08 -5.84
CA LEU A 547 13.05 -1.81 -6.94
C LEU A 547 12.64 -0.59 -7.77
N GLY A 548 11.35 -0.26 -7.84
CA GLY A 548 10.86 0.93 -8.52
C GLY A 548 11.48 2.20 -7.95
N VAL A 549 11.47 2.34 -6.62
CA VAL A 549 12.11 3.48 -5.96
C VAL A 549 13.63 3.43 -6.10
N ALA A 550 14.27 2.29 -5.79
CA ALA A 550 15.73 2.18 -5.80
C ALA A 550 16.32 2.44 -7.20
N SER A 551 15.76 1.82 -8.24
CA SER A 551 16.26 1.94 -9.62
C SER A 551 15.97 3.31 -10.23
N SER A 552 14.79 3.89 -10.01
CA SER A 552 14.49 5.23 -10.53
C SER A 552 15.33 6.32 -9.85
N SER A 553 15.59 6.17 -8.54
CA SER A 553 16.52 7.03 -7.80
C SER A 553 17.94 6.91 -8.33
N LEU A 554 18.42 5.69 -8.59
CA LEU A 554 19.72 5.48 -9.20
C LEU A 554 19.85 6.25 -10.51
N VAL A 555 18.86 6.13 -11.40
CA VAL A 555 18.86 6.81 -12.70
C VAL A 555 18.83 8.33 -12.53
N VAL A 556 17.91 8.87 -11.72
CA VAL A 556 17.77 10.33 -11.58
C VAL A 556 19.02 10.95 -10.95
N GLN A 557 19.61 10.33 -9.92
CA GLN A 557 20.75 10.90 -9.22
C GLN A 557 22.03 10.84 -10.05
N ASN A 558 22.28 9.73 -10.75
CA ASN A 558 23.46 9.61 -11.61
C ASN A 558 23.32 10.51 -12.85
N ALA A 559 22.12 10.61 -13.45
CA ALA A 559 21.87 11.52 -14.56
C ALA A 559 21.98 12.99 -14.14
N LEU A 560 21.47 13.33 -12.96
CA LEU A 560 21.52 14.69 -12.42
C LEU A 560 22.96 15.18 -12.25
N VAL A 561 23.88 14.35 -11.77
CA VAL A 561 25.31 14.70 -11.69
C VAL A 561 25.85 15.07 -13.07
N GLY A 562 25.60 14.23 -14.09
CA GLY A 562 26.05 14.49 -15.45
C GLY A 562 25.48 15.80 -16.03
N TYR A 563 24.19 16.06 -15.88
CA TYR A 563 23.57 17.29 -16.41
C TYR A 563 23.94 18.54 -15.62
N LEU A 564 24.15 18.43 -14.30
CA LEU A 564 24.66 19.55 -13.50
C LEU A 564 26.07 19.94 -13.95
N ASP A 565 26.93 18.96 -14.21
CA ASP A 565 28.29 19.21 -14.73
C ASP A 565 28.27 19.83 -16.15
N GLU A 566 27.26 19.52 -16.96
CA GLU A 566 27.11 20.05 -18.31
C GLU A 566 26.51 21.46 -18.34
N TYR A 567 25.38 21.67 -17.66
CA TYR A 567 24.58 22.89 -17.76
C TYR A 567 24.95 23.99 -16.77
N VAL A 568 25.49 23.65 -15.60
CA VAL A 568 25.85 24.67 -14.61
C VAL A 568 27.18 25.32 -15.01
N GLN A 569 27.13 26.61 -15.30
CA GLN A 569 28.25 27.41 -15.79
C GLN A 569 28.40 28.67 -14.94
N GLY A 570 29.62 28.95 -14.50
CA GLY A 570 29.96 30.14 -13.71
C GLY A 570 31.03 29.88 -12.65
N PRO A 571 31.52 30.93 -11.98
CA PRO A 571 32.61 30.81 -11.00
C PRO A 571 32.24 30.00 -9.74
N GLU A 572 30.96 29.90 -9.41
CA GLU A 572 30.47 29.20 -8.20
C GLU A 572 29.89 27.80 -8.52
N LYS A 573 30.20 27.25 -9.71
CA LYS A 573 29.63 25.99 -10.21
C LYS A 573 29.65 24.87 -9.15
N ASP A 574 30.82 24.55 -8.60
CA ASP A 574 30.97 23.42 -7.69
C ASP A 574 30.17 23.60 -6.39
N GLU A 575 30.06 24.83 -5.90
CA GLU A 575 29.27 25.16 -4.71
C GLU A 575 27.77 25.04 -4.98
N VAL A 576 27.31 25.53 -6.13
CA VAL A 576 25.91 25.39 -6.58
C VAL A 576 25.55 23.92 -6.72
N ILE A 577 26.37 23.13 -7.41
CA ILE A 577 26.16 21.68 -7.60
C ILE A 577 26.07 20.98 -6.24
N ARG A 578 26.98 21.27 -5.32
CA ARG A 578 26.95 20.69 -3.97
C ARG A 578 25.66 21.05 -3.22
N LYS A 579 25.27 22.33 -3.20
CA LYS A 579 24.07 22.83 -2.51
C LYS A 579 22.79 22.15 -3.00
N VAL A 580 22.62 22.02 -4.31
CA VAL A 580 21.38 21.48 -4.89
C VAL A 580 21.29 19.96 -4.73
N ARG A 581 22.43 19.26 -4.73
CA ARG A 581 22.48 17.82 -4.43
C ARG A 581 22.21 17.51 -2.95
N GLU A 582 22.55 18.44 -2.05
CA GLU A 582 22.23 18.35 -0.63
C GLU A 582 20.77 18.72 -0.34
N SER A 583 20.21 19.72 -1.03
CA SER A 583 18.87 20.25 -0.77
C SER A 583 18.16 20.73 -2.02
N VAL A 584 17.00 20.13 -2.31
CA VAL A 584 16.07 20.58 -3.37
C VAL A 584 15.51 21.97 -3.09
N GLU A 585 15.22 22.31 -1.83
CA GLU A 585 14.74 23.66 -1.46
C GLU A 585 15.73 24.79 -1.75
N SER A 586 17.03 24.47 -1.84
CA SER A 586 18.06 25.46 -2.15
C SER A 586 17.89 26.07 -3.56
N ILE A 587 17.26 25.35 -4.49
CA ILE A 587 17.05 25.77 -5.89
C ILE A 587 16.30 27.11 -5.95
N VAL A 588 15.29 27.29 -5.10
CA VAL A 588 14.46 28.51 -5.08
C VAL A 588 15.27 29.74 -4.65
N LYS A 589 16.30 29.54 -3.82
CA LYS A 589 17.15 30.59 -3.25
C LYS A 589 18.35 30.96 -4.14
N LEU A 590 18.58 30.23 -5.23
CA LEU A 590 19.69 30.51 -6.14
C LEU A 590 19.44 31.78 -6.98
N PRO A 591 20.51 32.49 -7.38
CA PRO A 591 20.43 33.53 -8.40
C PRO A 591 19.77 33.00 -9.68
N ALA A 592 19.00 33.85 -10.38
CA ALA A 592 18.16 33.42 -11.50
C ALA A 592 18.93 32.64 -12.59
N ALA A 593 20.18 33.03 -12.89
CA ALA A 593 21.02 32.34 -13.87
C ALA A 593 21.33 30.89 -13.47
N TYR A 594 21.82 30.66 -12.24
CA TYR A 594 22.09 29.31 -11.75
C TYR A 594 20.81 28.51 -11.52
N ARG A 595 19.73 29.17 -11.08
CA ARG A 595 18.43 28.52 -10.86
C ARG A 595 17.91 27.87 -12.15
N GLU A 596 17.93 28.59 -13.27
CA GLU A 596 17.47 28.04 -14.55
C GLU A 596 18.35 26.87 -15.04
N GLN A 597 19.68 26.97 -14.92
CA GLN A 597 20.60 25.89 -15.28
C GLN A 597 20.37 24.63 -14.42
N VAL A 598 20.15 24.79 -13.12
CA VAL A 598 19.84 23.68 -12.21
C VAL A 598 18.48 23.07 -12.53
N VAL A 599 17.45 23.89 -12.76
CA VAL A 599 16.12 23.40 -13.13
C VAL A 599 16.17 22.61 -14.43
N MET A 600 16.89 23.08 -15.44
CA MET A 600 17.12 22.33 -16.69
C MET A 600 17.82 20.98 -16.43
N SER A 601 18.76 20.94 -15.49
CA SER A 601 19.46 19.70 -15.10
C SER A 601 18.50 18.70 -14.46
N TYR A 602 17.62 19.15 -13.55
CA TYR A 602 16.58 18.32 -12.95
C TYR A 602 15.55 17.84 -13.98
N GLU A 603 15.12 18.72 -14.89
CA GLU A 603 14.19 18.37 -15.97
C GLU A 603 14.78 17.27 -16.85
N ALA A 604 16.04 17.40 -17.28
CA ALA A 604 16.72 16.41 -18.09
C ALA A 604 16.97 15.08 -17.36
N ALA A 605 17.33 15.13 -16.07
CA ALA A 605 17.51 13.95 -15.24
C ALA A 605 16.21 13.17 -15.06
N LEU A 606 15.11 13.86 -14.71
CA LEU A 606 13.79 13.25 -14.55
C LEU A 606 13.25 12.71 -15.87
N ARG A 607 13.48 13.42 -16.98
CA ARG A 607 13.16 12.91 -18.32
C ARG A 607 13.88 11.60 -18.62
N THR A 608 15.16 11.51 -18.25
CA THR A 608 15.97 10.28 -18.41
C THR A 608 15.37 9.13 -17.57
N THR A 609 14.93 9.41 -16.35
CA THR A 609 14.22 8.44 -15.50
C THR A 609 12.90 7.98 -16.10
N PHE A 610 12.10 8.88 -16.70
CA PHE A 610 10.87 8.48 -17.37
C PHE A 610 11.12 7.70 -18.66
N LEU A 611 12.18 8.00 -19.42
CA LEU A 611 12.60 7.17 -20.57
C LEU A 611 13.04 5.77 -20.14
N TYR A 612 13.74 5.64 -19.02
CA TYR A 612 14.00 4.34 -18.38
C TYR A 612 12.68 3.60 -18.09
N CYS A 613 11.69 4.30 -17.54
CA CYS A 613 10.36 3.72 -17.29
C CYS A 613 9.66 3.28 -18.58
N VAL A 614 9.82 4.01 -19.70
CA VAL A 614 9.28 3.60 -21.01
C VAL A 614 9.83 2.25 -21.45
N VAL A 615 11.14 2.02 -21.28
CA VAL A 615 11.77 0.72 -21.62
C VAL A 615 11.16 -0.41 -20.78
N ILE A 616 11.00 -0.19 -19.48
CA ILE A 616 10.40 -1.18 -18.58
C ILE A 616 8.92 -1.44 -18.92
N ALA A 617 8.17 -0.39 -19.27
CA ALA A 617 6.78 -0.52 -19.69
C ALA A 617 6.63 -1.31 -21.00
N PHE A 618 7.53 -1.09 -21.96
CA PHE A 618 7.59 -1.86 -23.19
C PHE A 618 7.82 -3.36 -22.92
N VAL A 619 8.75 -3.70 -22.01
CA VAL A 619 8.97 -5.09 -21.58
C VAL A 619 7.69 -5.69 -20.97
N SER A 620 6.97 -4.94 -20.15
CA SER A 620 5.70 -5.39 -19.56
C SER A 620 4.62 -5.69 -20.62
N VAL A 621 4.51 -4.84 -21.66
CA VAL A 621 3.62 -5.08 -22.80
C VAL A 621 4.05 -6.32 -23.59
N ALA A 622 5.34 -6.44 -23.91
CA ALA A 622 5.90 -7.56 -24.66
C ALA A 622 5.65 -8.92 -23.99
N LEU A 623 5.63 -8.96 -22.65
CA LEU A 623 5.28 -10.16 -21.89
C LEU A 623 3.82 -10.57 -22.07
N LEU A 624 2.89 -9.63 -22.23
CA LEU A 624 1.44 -9.90 -22.30
C LEU A 624 0.91 -10.09 -23.73
N VAL A 625 1.57 -9.56 -24.76
CA VAL A 625 1.15 -9.75 -26.16
C VAL A 625 1.03 -11.23 -26.57
N PRO A 626 2.01 -12.12 -26.31
CA PRO A 626 1.98 -13.50 -26.82
C PRO A 626 1.06 -14.42 -26.01
N ILE A 627 0.60 -14.03 -24.82
CA ILE A 627 -0.16 -14.95 -23.96
C ILE A 627 -1.55 -15.24 -24.53
N LYS A 628 -1.97 -16.50 -24.36
CA LYS A 628 -3.36 -16.94 -24.57
C LYS A 628 -3.92 -17.33 -23.21
N LEU A 629 -5.01 -16.67 -22.82
CA LEU A 629 -5.67 -16.91 -21.53
C LEU A 629 -7.03 -17.58 -21.75
N PRO A 630 -7.45 -18.48 -20.84
CA PRO A 630 -8.78 -19.06 -20.89
C PRO A 630 -9.84 -17.98 -20.63
N ARG A 631 -11.07 -18.23 -21.09
CA ARG A 631 -12.23 -17.42 -20.67
C ARG A 631 -12.65 -17.84 -19.27
N LEU A 632 -13.05 -16.87 -18.46
CA LEU A 632 -13.56 -17.14 -17.12
C LEU A 632 -14.81 -18.02 -17.21
N GLY A 633 -14.83 -19.15 -16.48
CA GLY A 633 -15.95 -20.11 -16.48
C GLY A 633 -15.98 -21.12 -17.64
N ALA A 634 -15.01 -21.11 -18.57
CA ALA A 634 -14.86 -22.21 -19.51
C ALA A 634 -14.37 -23.46 -18.76
N ARG A 635 -15.20 -24.51 -18.65
CA ARG A 635 -14.79 -25.81 -18.10
C ARG A 635 -13.50 -26.26 -18.79
N LYS A 636 -12.48 -26.63 -18.01
CA LYS A 636 -11.32 -27.39 -18.52
C LYS A 636 -11.87 -28.68 -19.13
N THR A 637 -12.01 -28.74 -20.45
CA THR A 637 -12.11 -30.03 -21.14
C THR A 637 -10.75 -30.69 -20.96
N SER A 638 -10.68 -31.68 -20.07
CA SER A 638 -9.51 -32.52 -19.90
C SER A 638 -9.09 -33.07 -21.26
N ARG A 639 -7.88 -32.74 -21.69
CA ARG A 639 -7.15 -33.49 -22.71
C ARG A 639 -5.79 -33.82 -22.15
#